data_AF-U3EGW8-F1
#
_entry.id   AF-U3EGW8-F1
#
_cell.length_a   1.000
_cell.length_b   1.000
_cell.length_c   1.000
_cell.angle_alpha   90.00
_cell.angle_beta   90.00
_cell.angle_gamma   90.00
#
_symmetry.space_group_name_H-M   'P 1'
#
loop_
_entity.id
_entity.type
_entity.pdbx_description
1 polymer ?
#
loop_
_entity_poly.entity_id
_entity_poly.type
_entity_poly.pdbx_seq_one_letter_code
_entity_poly.pdbx_strand_id
1 'polypeptide(L)'
;MAEANPPRGKMRFRRNAASFPGNLHLVLVLRPTSFLQRTFTDIGFRFSQEDFMLKLPVVMLSSVSDLLTYIDDKQLTPELGGTLQYCHSEWIIFRNAIENFALTVKEMAQMLQSFGTELAETELPDDIPSIEEILAIRAERYHLLKNDITAVTKEGKILLTNLEVPDTEGAVSSRLECHQQISGDWQTINKLLTQVHDMETAFDGFWEKHQLKMEQYLQLWKFEQDFQELVTEVEFLLNQQAELADVTGTIAQVKQKIKKLENLDENSQELLAKAQFVILHGHKLAANHHYALDLICQRCNELRYLSDILVNEIKAKRIQLSRTFKIHKLLQQARQCCDEGECLLANQEIDKFQSKEDAQKALQDIENFLEMALPFINYEPETLQYEFDVILSPELKIQMKTIQLKLENIRSIFENQQAGFRNLADKHVRPVQFVVPTSENLIRSRAPFFSSKHGKKTWRQNQSNLKIEVVHDCPEKRSSGPSSSLDNSNSLDVLKNHVLNELIQTERVYVRELFTVLLGYRAEMDNPEMFDLMPPLLRNKKDILFGNMAEIYEFHNDIFLSSLENCAHAPERVGLCFLERKDDFQMYAKYCQNKPRSETIWRKYSECAFFQECQRKLKHRLGLDSYLLKPVQRITKYQLLLKELLKYSKDCEGSAQLKEALDAMLDLLKSVNDSMHQIAINGYIGNLNELGKMIMQGGFSVWIGHKKGATKMKDLARFKPMQRHLFLYEKAIVFCKRRVESGEGSDRYPSYSFKHCWKMDEVGITEFVKGDNRKFEIWYGEKEEVYIVQAPNVDVKMTWLKEIRNILLKQQELSTVKKRKQQDQLAEQDKIQISLQQNDEDPCRRWLSYFDEATMSNGK
;
A
#
# COMPACT_ATOMS: atom_id res chain seq x y z
N MET A 1 -4.10 59.82 37.80
CA MET A 1 -3.97 61.30 37.72
C MET A 1 -3.63 61.66 36.28
N ALA A 2 -4.24 62.71 35.74
CA ALA A 2 -3.84 63.26 34.44
C ALA A 2 -3.39 64.71 34.69
N GLU A 3 -2.15 65.03 34.33
CA GLU A 3 -1.62 66.38 34.36
C GLU A 3 -2.50 67.32 33.53
N ALA A 4 -2.97 68.39 34.17
CA ALA A 4 -3.77 69.42 33.55
C ALA A 4 -2.85 70.53 33.01
N ASN A 5 -2.40 70.40 31.76
CA ASN A 5 -2.00 71.56 30.97
C ASN A 5 -2.12 71.32 29.45
N PRO A 6 -3.32 71.46 28.85
CA PRO A 6 -3.46 71.73 27.43
C PRO A 6 -3.72 73.23 27.17
N PRO A 7 -3.15 73.86 26.12
CA PRO A 7 -3.20 75.32 25.92
C PRO A 7 -4.57 75.92 25.56
N ARG A 8 -5.65 75.14 25.58
CA ARG A 8 -6.99 75.58 25.15
C ARG A 8 -8.09 74.85 25.92
N GLY A 9 -8.36 75.29 27.15
CA GLY A 9 -9.66 75.35 27.86
C GLY A 9 -10.75 74.25 27.72
N LYS A 10 -10.50 73.09 27.13
CA LYS A 10 -11.46 71.98 27.03
C LYS A 10 -10.82 70.69 27.55
N MET A 11 -11.19 70.26 28.76
CA MET A 11 -10.82 68.94 29.28
C MET A 11 -11.53 67.85 28.47
N ARG A 12 -10.78 67.09 27.65
CA ARG A 12 -11.30 65.96 26.87
C ARG A 12 -11.26 64.66 27.68
N PHE A 13 -12.17 64.47 28.63
CA PHE A 13 -12.27 63.21 29.40
C PHE A 13 -12.90 62.05 28.59
N ARG A 14 -13.61 62.33 27.49
CA ARG A 14 -14.31 61.29 26.69
C ARG A 14 -13.41 60.26 26.01
N ARG A 15 -12.09 60.47 25.92
CA ARG A 15 -11.18 59.55 25.18
C ARG A 15 -10.46 58.51 26.04
N ASN A 16 -10.49 58.62 27.37
CA ASN A 16 -9.64 57.81 28.26
C ASN A 16 -10.40 56.87 29.21
N ALA A 17 -11.74 56.85 29.20
CA ALA A 17 -12.52 55.95 30.06
C ALA A 17 -12.27 54.46 29.74
N ALA A 18 -11.93 54.13 28.49
CA ALA A 18 -11.55 52.77 28.07
C ALA A 18 -10.12 52.36 28.51
N SER A 19 -9.34 53.28 29.10
CA SER A 19 -7.94 53.07 29.50
C SER A 19 -7.76 52.82 30.99
N PHE A 20 -8.83 52.88 31.79
CA PHE A 20 -8.77 52.61 33.22
C PHE A 20 -9.18 51.16 33.50
N PRO A 21 -8.34 50.35 34.18
CA PRO A 21 -8.57 48.92 34.37
C PRO A 21 -9.67 48.57 35.38
N GLY A 22 -10.41 49.54 35.92
CA GLY A 22 -11.48 49.33 36.92
C GLY A 22 -12.66 50.27 36.76
N ASN A 23 -13.78 49.95 37.44
CA ASN A 23 -14.98 50.78 37.46
C ASN A 23 -14.67 52.12 38.14
N LEU A 24 -14.84 53.22 37.40
CA LEU A 24 -14.77 54.57 37.97
C LEU A 24 -16.03 54.81 38.81
N HIS A 25 -15.85 55.19 40.08
CA HIS A 25 -16.97 55.41 41.02
C HIS A 25 -17.12 56.88 41.44
N LEU A 26 -16.03 57.65 41.48
CA LEU A 26 -16.00 59.04 41.94
C LEU A 26 -14.86 59.78 41.23
N VAL A 27 -15.10 61.04 40.82
CA VAL A 27 -14.07 61.91 40.25
C VAL A 27 -13.88 63.13 41.15
N LEU A 28 -12.68 63.26 41.73
CA LEU A 28 -12.30 64.42 42.54
C LEU A 28 -11.46 65.37 41.69
N VAL A 29 -11.83 66.64 41.62
CA VAL A 29 -11.12 67.66 40.84
C VAL A 29 -10.64 68.77 41.75
N LEU A 30 -9.32 68.91 41.86
CA LEU A 30 -8.70 69.98 42.63
C LEU A 30 -8.74 71.30 41.85
N ARG A 31 -9.30 72.36 42.47
CA ARG A 31 -9.39 73.67 41.81
C ARG A 31 -8.01 74.32 41.65
N PRO A 32 -7.76 75.02 40.52
CA PRO A 32 -6.56 75.84 40.37
C PRO A 32 -6.52 76.95 41.43
N THR A 33 -5.32 77.24 41.94
CA THR A 33 -5.10 78.29 42.96
C THR A 33 -5.21 79.71 42.39
N SER A 34 -5.01 79.90 41.07
CA SER A 34 -5.10 81.23 40.45
C SER A 34 -6.55 81.64 40.16
N PHE A 35 -6.91 82.87 40.53
CA PHE A 35 -8.28 83.39 40.46
C PHE A 35 -8.89 83.31 39.04
N LEU A 36 -8.11 83.66 38.01
CA LEU A 36 -8.59 83.63 36.62
C LEU A 36 -8.83 82.20 36.12
N GLN A 37 -7.92 81.26 36.43
CA GLN A 37 -8.09 79.85 36.02
C GLN A 37 -9.27 79.19 36.73
N ARG A 38 -9.55 79.57 37.99
CA ARG A 38 -10.71 79.08 38.76
C ARG A 38 -12.04 79.48 38.12
N THR A 39 -12.16 80.74 37.69
CA THR A 39 -13.37 81.23 37.01
C THR A 39 -13.57 80.57 35.64
N PHE A 40 -12.50 80.36 34.86
CA PHE A 40 -12.58 79.67 33.57
C PHE A 40 -12.90 78.18 33.70
N THR A 41 -12.40 77.50 34.75
CA THR A 41 -12.72 76.07 35.01
C THR A 41 -14.17 75.88 35.49
N ASP A 42 -14.67 76.74 36.38
CA ASP A 42 -16.06 76.68 36.84
C ASP A 42 -17.07 77.00 35.71
N ILE A 43 -16.75 77.95 34.81
CA ILE A 43 -17.55 78.23 33.62
C ILE A 43 -17.49 77.06 32.62
N GLY A 44 -16.30 76.50 32.36
CA GLY A 44 -16.13 75.35 31.47
C GLY A 44 -16.90 74.10 31.91
N PHE A 45 -17.02 73.84 33.22
CA PHE A 45 -17.83 72.74 33.75
C PHE A 45 -19.34 73.01 33.68
N ARG A 46 -19.79 74.25 33.95
CA ARG A 46 -21.22 74.62 33.81
C ARG A 46 -21.74 74.49 32.39
N PHE A 47 -20.91 74.79 31.38
CA PHE A 47 -21.30 74.70 29.96
C PHE A 47 -21.10 73.31 29.33
N SER A 48 -20.48 72.35 30.04
CA SER A 48 -20.25 70.98 29.54
C SER A 48 -21.06 69.90 30.28
N GLN A 49 -21.89 70.30 31.24
CA GLN A 49 -22.67 69.38 32.09
C GLN A 49 -23.59 68.44 31.29
N GLU A 50 -24.04 68.85 30.09
CA GLU A 50 -24.85 68.03 29.18
C GLU A 50 -24.02 67.03 28.33
N ASP A 51 -22.72 67.29 28.08
CA ASP A 51 -21.84 66.39 27.32
C ASP A 51 -21.33 65.20 28.16
N PHE A 52 -21.38 65.34 29.49
CA PHE A 52 -21.00 64.34 30.49
C PHE A 52 -22.21 63.49 30.94
N MET A 53 -22.85 62.78 30.01
CA MET A 53 -23.80 61.70 30.35
C MET A 53 -23.06 60.44 30.82
N LEU A 54 -22.30 60.56 31.91
CA LEU A 54 -21.84 59.45 32.73
C LEU A 54 -22.45 59.69 34.13
N LYS A 55 -23.18 58.71 34.67
CA LYS A 55 -23.76 58.73 36.03
C LYS A 55 -22.67 58.66 37.13
N LEU A 56 -21.64 59.50 37.04
CA LEU A 56 -20.46 59.48 37.88
C LEU A 56 -20.43 60.76 38.72
N PRO A 57 -20.48 60.69 40.05
CA PRO A 57 -20.37 61.88 40.91
C PRO A 57 -19.02 62.55 40.70
N VAL A 58 -19.05 63.87 40.47
CA VAL A 58 -17.86 64.72 40.35
C VAL A 58 -17.87 65.73 41.50
N VAL A 59 -16.81 65.76 42.30
CA VAL A 59 -16.67 66.68 43.44
C VAL A 59 -15.50 67.63 43.22
N MET A 60 -15.78 68.93 43.34
CA MET A 60 -14.80 70.00 43.16
C MET A 60 -14.18 70.38 44.51
N LEU A 61 -12.90 70.08 44.69
CA LEU A 61 -12.15 70.32 45.91
C LEU A 61 -11.53 71.73 45.89
N SER A 62 -11.55 72.41 47.03
CA SER A 62 -11.09 73.79 47.17
C SER A 62 -9.62 73.89 47.58
N SER A 63 -9.09 72.84 48.19
CA SER A 63 -7.71 72.73 48.65
C SER A 63 -7.22 71.28 48.60
N VAL A 64 -5.91 71.07 48.65
CA VAL A 64 -5.31 69.72 48.74
C VAL A 64 -5.72 69.04 50.06
N SER A 65 -5.92 69.81 51.13
CA SER A 65 -6.41 69.30 52.42
C SER A 65 -7.82 68.73 52.33
N ASP A 66 -8.67 69.24 51.43
CA ASP A 66 -10.01 68.69 51.21
C ASP A 66 -9.94 67.27 50.61
N LEU A 67 -8.85 66.92 49.92
CA LEU A 67 -8.64 65.59 49.35
C LEU A 67 -8.59 64.50 50.43
N LEU A 68 -8.02 64.83 51.59
CA LEU A 68 -7.89 63.94 52.76
C LEU A 68 -9.22 63.60 53.42
N THR A 69 -10.31 64.30 53.07
CA THR A 69 -11.67 63.95 53.52
C THR A 69 -12.29 62.81 52.72
N TYR A 70 -11.72 62.50 51.54
CA TYR A 70 -12.19 61.45 50.64
C TYR A 70 -11.20 60.31 50.45
N ILE A 71 -9.89 60.57 50.63
CA ILE A 71 -8.81 59.61 50.40
C ILE A 71 -7.88 59.63 51.63
N ASP A 72 -7.53 58.45 52.14
CA ASP A 72 -6.62 58.30 53.28
C ASP A 72 -5.21 58.84 52.93
N ASP A 73 -4.54 59.48 53.90
CA ASP A 73 -3.22 60.08 53.69
C ASP A 73 -2.18 59.04 53.23
N LYS A 74 -2.35 57.77 53.62
CA LYS A 74 -1.48 56.66 53.21
C LYS A 74 -1.62 56.26 51.75
N GLN A 75 -2.67 56.72 51.05
CA GLN A 75 -2.95 56.43 49.65
C GLN A 75 -2.56 57.59 48.72
N LEU A 76 -2.09 58.71 49.28
CA LEU A 76 -1.70 59.90 48.54
C LEU A 76 -0.19 60.09 48.55
N THR A 77 0.35 60.57 47.44
CA THR A 77 1.77 60.89 47.34
C THR A 77 2.11 62.12 48.20
N PRO A 78 3.38 62.31 48.63
CA PRO A 78 3.81 63.48 49.39
C PRO A 78 3.47 64.82 48.73
N GLU A 79 3.46 64.87 47.40
CA GLU A 79 3.09 66.04 46.60
C GLU A 79 1.63 66.49 46.80
N LEU A 80 0.76 65.57 47.25
CA LEU A 80 -0.65 65.80 47.55
C LEU A 80 -0.94 65.70 49.06
N GLY A 81 0.10 65.79 49.89
CA GLY A 81 -0.04 65.81 51.35
C GLY A 81 -0.20 64.44 52.01
N GLY A 82 0.11 63.34 51.31
CA GLY A 82 0.07 61.98 51.87
C GLY A 82 1.43 61.36 52.17
N THR A 83 1.43 60.08 52.57
CA THR A 83 2.63 59.32 52.95
C THR A 83 3.02 58.20 51.98
N LEU A 84 2.31 58.05 50.85
CA LEU A 84 2.58 57.00 49.86
C LEU A 84 3.87 57.28 49.10
N GLN A 85 4.92 56.51 49.38
CA GLN A 85 6.17 56.55 48.61
C GLN A 85 5.91 55.96 47.22
N TYR A 86 5.84 56.83 46.22
CA TYR A 86 5.62 56.47 44.82
C TYR A 86 6.71 57.10 43.95
N CYS A 87 7.47 56.27 43.26
CA CYS A 87 8.38 56.71 42.22
C CYS A 87 7.82 56.30 40.86
N HIS A 88 7.33 57.28 40.10
CA HIS A 88 6.77 57.04 38.76
C HIS A 88 7.78 56.36 37.84
N SER A 89 9.05 56.78 37.91
CA SER A 89 10.14 56.24 37.11
C SER A 89 10.41 54.76 37.41
N GLU A 90 10.47 54.37 38.68
CA GLU A 90 10.68 52.96 39.08
C GLU A 90 9.48 52.09 38.70
N TRP A 91 8.25 52.58 38.88
CA TRP A 91 7.05 51.87 38.45
C TRP A 91 7.03 51.65 36.93
N ILE A 92 7.44 52.65 36.13
CA ILE A 92 7.57 52.50 34.67
C ILE A 92 8.62 51.44 34.33
N ILE A 93 9.81 51.50 34.92
CA ILE A 93 10.90 50.56 34.65
C ILE A 93 10.44 49.14 34.95
N PHE A 94 9.80 48.93 36.10
CA PHE A 94 9.34 47.62 36.52
C PHE A 94 8.18 47.08 35.66
N ARG A 95 7.20 47.94 35.33
CA ARG A 95 6.10 47.59 34.40
C ARG A 95 6.64 47.20 33.03
N ASN A 96 7.59 47.97 32.51
CA ASN A 96 8.25 47.71 31.24
C ASN A 96 9.02 46.37 31.27
N ALA A 97 9.67 46.04 32.38
CA ALA A 97 10.35 44.75 32.55
C ALA A 97 9.37 43.55 32.51
N ILE A 98 8.20 43.66 33.14
CA ILE A 98 7.15 42.62 33.06
C ILE A 98 6.59 42.50 31.63
N GLU A 99 6.33 43.63 30.97
CA GLU A 99 5.83 43.65 29.60
C GLU A 99 6.85 43.05 28.62
N ASN A 100 8.13 43.38 28.76
CA ASN A 100 9.21 42.78 27.96
C ASN A 100 9.32 41.27 28.21
N PHE A 101 9.26 40.83 29.47
CA PHE A 101 9.27 39.40 29.78
C PHE A 101 8.09 38.66 29.14
N ALA A 102 6.88 39.24 29.19
CA ALA A 102 5.71 38.67 28.52
C ALA A 102 5.90 38.60 26.98
N LEU A 103 6.57 39.59 26.38
CA LEU A 103 6.94 39.55 24.96
C LEU A 103 7.96 38.43 24.69
N THR A 104 9.00 38.29 25.51
CA THR A 104 10.00 37.22 25.37
C THR A 104 9.37 35.82 25.48
N VAL A 105 8.47 35.60 26.45
CA VAL A 105 7.71 34.33 26.58
C VAL A 105 6.88 34.05 25.32
N LYS A 106 6.27 35.08 24.75
CA LYS A 106 5.48 34.96 23.51
C LYS A 106 6.37 34.65 22.30
N GLU A 107 7.51 35.30 22.16
CA GLU A 107 8.48 35.02 21.09
C GLU A 107 9.02 33.60 21.19
N MET A 108 9.33 33.14 22.40
CA MET A 108 9.71 31.76 22.68
C MET A 108 8.63 30.78 22.20
N ALA A 109 7.36 31.02 22.57
CA ALA A 109 6.25 30.17 22.13
C ALA A 109 6.15 30.07 20.60
N GLN A 110 6.42 31.17 19.89
CA GLN A 110 6.43 31.19 18.43
C GLN A 110 7.60 30.40 17.85
N MET A 111 8.80 30.52 18.42
CA MET A 111 9.97 29.76 17.98
C MET A 111 9.74 28.25 18.14
N LEU A 112 9.28 27.80 19.31
CA LEU A 112 8.96 26.37 19.55
C LEU A 112 7.87 25.85 18.61
N GLN A 113 6.81 26.64 18.39
CA GLN A 113 5.75 26.29 17.45
C GLN A 113 6.28 26.18 16.01
N SER A 114 7.15 27.10 15.59
CA SER A 114 7.73 27.11 14.25
C SER A 114 8.56 25.86 14.00
N PHE A 115 9.40 25.48 14.97
CA PHE A 115 10.22 24.28 14.90
C PHE A 115 9.37 23.00 14.91
N GLY A 116 8.36 22.92 15.78
CA GLY A 116 7.41 21.79 15.77
C GLY A 116 6.68 21.63 14.43
N THR A 117 6.33 22.74 13.77
CA THR A 117 5.71 22.74 12.44
C THR A 117 6.69 22.26 11.37
N GLU A 118 7.94 22.74 11.40
CA GLU A 118 9.01 22.29 10.50
C GLU A 118 9.19 20.78 10.60
N LEU A 119 9.26 20.24 11.82
CA LEU A 119 9.39 18.80 12.08
C LEU A 119 8.20 17.97 11.57
N ALA A 120 6.98 18.51 11.60
CA ALA A 120 5.77 17.82 11.14
C ALA A 120 5.58 17.86 9.60
N GLU A 121 6.11 18.89 8.94
CA GLU A 121 5.88 19.16 7.51
C GLU A 121 7.01 18.69 6.59
N THR A 122 8.23 18.58 7.11
CA THR A 122 9.40 18.25 6.29
C THR A 122 9.31 16.85 5.71
N GLU A 123 9.62 16.72 4.44
CA GLU A 123 9.79 15.44 3.75
C GLU A 123 11.20 14.91 4.05
N LEU A 124 11.28 13.64 4.45
CA LEU A 124 12.57 12.98 4.61
C LEU A 124 13.11 12.64 3.20
N PRO A 125 14.39 12.92 2.91
CA PRO A 125 15.03 12.48 1.68
C PRO A 125 15.03 10.95 1.53
N ASP A 126 15.33 10.47 0.32
CA ASP A 126 15.39 9.03 0.01
C ASP A 126 16.75 8.39 0.37
N ASP A 127 17.73 9.18 0.84
CA ASP A 127 19.09 8.74 1.14
C ASP A 127 19.47 8.83 2.63
N ILE A 128 20.13 7.78 3.15
CA ILE A 128 20.53 7.69 4.58
C ILE A 128 21.39 8.89 5.02
N PRO A 129 22.47 9.25 4.30
CA PRO A 129 23.39 10.28 4.81
C PRO A 129 22.69 11.63 4.98
N SER A 130 21.82 12.02 4.04
CA SER A 130 21.03 13.26 4.18
C SER A 130 19.99 13.17 5.29
N ILE A 131 19.37 12.00 5.52
CA ILE A 131 18.46 11.82 6.67
C ILE A 131 19.23 11.98 7.99
N GLU A 132 20.38 11.33 8.14
CA GLU A 132 21.21 11.39 9.36
C GLU A 132 21.73 12.83 9.60
N GLU A 133 22.13 13.54 8.54
CA GLU A 133 22.54 14.95 8.61
C GLU A 133 21.38 15.87 9.04
N ILE A 134 20.20 15.71 8.43
CA ILE A 134 19.01 16.49 8.79
C ILE A 134 18.60 16.24 10.24
N LEU A 135 18.68 15.00 10.71
CA LEU A 135 18.39 14.65 12.10
C LEU A 135 19.40 15.28 13.07
N ALA A 136 20.69 15.29 12.70
CA ALA A 136 21.73 15.94 13.50
C ALA A 136 21.50 17.46 13.61
N ILE A 137 21.23 18.14 12.49
CA ILE A 137 20.92 19.58 12.47
C ILE A 137 19.69 19.90 13.33
N ARG A 138 18.67 19.04 13.29
CA ARG A 138 17.46 19.20 14.11
C ARG A 138 17.73 19.01 15.59
N ALA A 139 18.55 18.02 15.96
CA ALA A 139 18.94 17.79 17.34
C ALA A 139 19.73 18.99 17.90
N GLU A 140 20.62 19.57 17.10
CA GLU A 140 21.32 20.81 17.46
C GLU A 140 20.34 21.97 17.69
N ARG A 141 19.38 22.18 16.77
CA ARG A 141 18.32 23.19 16.93
C ARG A 141 17.45 22.99 18.16
N TYR A 142 17.11 21.74 18.49
CA TYR A 142 16.40 21.42 19.73
C TYR A 142 17.19 21.86 20.96
N HIS A 143 18.49 21.56 21.01
CA HIS A 143 19.34 21.98 22.13
C HIS A 143 19.49 23.50 22.24
N LEU A 144 19.57 24.21 21.11
CA LEU A 144 19.58 25.67 21.09
C LEU A 144 18.29 26.25 21.69
N LEU A 145 17.13 25.79 21.22
CA LEU A 145 15.83 26.24 21.74
C LEU A 145 15.67 25.90 23.23
N LYS A 146 16.18 24.75 23.68
CA LYS A 146 16.19 24.37 25.10
C LYS A 146 17.02 25.32 25.96
N ASN A 147 18.18 25.74 25.46
CA ASN A 147 19.01 26.74 26.13
C ASN A 147 18.29 28.09 26.21
N ASP A 148 17.60 28.49 25.14
CA ASP A 148 16.85 29.74 25.10
C ASP A 148 15.66 29.71 26.10
N ILE A 149 14.90 28.60 26.19
CA ILE A 149 13.85 28.42 27.23
C ILE A 149 14.44 28.57 28.63
N THR A 150 15.62 27.98 28.85
CA THR A 150 16.32 28.06 30.14
C THR A 150 16.72 29.51 30.46
N ALA A 151 17.14 30.28 29.46
CA ALA A 151 17.47 31.69 29.62
C ALA A 151 16.23 32.53 29.98
N VAL A 152 15.11 32.34 29.27
CA VAL A 152 13.83 33.01 29.58
C VAL A 152 13.35 32.65 30.99
N THR A 153 13.49 31.40 31.39
CA THR A 153 13.15 30.95 32.75
C THR A 153 14.00 31.66 33.81
N LYS A 154 15.30 31.87 33.55
CA LYS A 154 16.19 32.63 34.44
C LYS A 154 15.78 34.10 34.52
N GLU A 155 15.45 34.73 33.40
CA GLU A 155 14.97 36.11 33.34
C GLU A 155 13.72 36.29 34.22
N GLY A 156 12.72 35.43 34.07
CA GLY A 156 11.50 35.49 34.88
C GLY A 156 11.75 35.27 36.37
N LYS A 157 12.69 34.38 36.75
CA LYS A 157 13.10 34.18 38.15
C LYS A 157 13.80 35.41 38.73
N ILE A 158 14.66 36.09 37.96
CA ILE A 158 15.31 37.33 38.39
C ILE A 158 14.27 38.44 38.60
N LEU A 159 13.29 38.56 37.71
CA LEU A 159 12.17 39.51 37.86
C LEU A 159 11.33 39.22 39.11
N LEU A 160 11.13 37.94 39.44
CA LEU A 160 10.45 37.52 40.66
C LEU A 160 11.24 37.89 41.93
N THR A 161 12.57 37.68 41.94
CA THR A 161 13.41 38.06 43.08
C THR A 161 13.46 39.58 43.30
N ASN A 162 13.30 40.38 42.25
CA ASN A 162 13.23 41.84 42.37
C ASN A 162 11.90 42.33 42.99
N LEU A 163 10.86 41.48 43.04
CA LEU A 163 9.58 41.74 43.72
C LEU A 163 9.58 41.30 45.19
N GLU A 164 10.49 40.40 45.57
CA GLU A 164 10.63 39.93 46.95
C GLU A 164 11.41 40.98 47.76
N VAL A 165 10.69 41.77 48.56
CA VAL A 165 11.30 42.70 49.52
C VAL A 165 11.90 41.88 50.69
N PRO A 166 13.17 42.07 51.07
CA PRO A 166 13.73 41.42 52.25
C PRO A 166 12.95 41.86 53.50
N ASP A 167 12.48 40.92 54.30
CA ASP A 167 11.87 41.19 55.61
C ASP A 167 12.86 41.97 56.48
N THR A 168 12.66 43.29 56.53
CA THR A 168 13.23 44.15 57.57
C THR A 168 12.06 44.73 58.34
N GLU A 169 12.01 44.33 59.61
CA GLU A 169 10.99 44.64 60.59
C GLU A 169 10.87 46.16 60.78
N GLY A 170 9.68 46.73 60.54
CA GLY A 170 9.33 48.06 61.03
C GLY A 170 8.69 49.03 60.03
N ALA A 171 7.47 48.74 59.55
CA ALA A 171 6.50 49.75 59.09
C ALA A 171 5.16 49.09 58.70
N VAL A 172 4.24 48.94 59.66
CA VAL A 172 3.02 48.12 59.54
C VAL A 172 1.77 48.97 59.17
N SER A 173 1.90 50.01 58.34
CA SER A 173 0.70 50.78 57.95
C SER A 173 0.62 51.26 56.50
N SER A 174 1.72 51.32 55.75
CA SER A 174 1.71 51.58 54.30
C SER A 174 1.57 50.31 53.43
N ARG A 175 1.44 49.13 54.05
CA ARG A 175 1.58 47.83 53.37
C ARG A 175 0.37 47.40 52.55
N LEU A 176 -0.88 47.69 52.92
CA LEU A 176 -2.03 46.96 52.33
C LEU A 176 -2.28 47.19 50.82
N GLU A 177 -2.09 48.40 50.27
CA GLU A 177 -2.34 48.65 48.84
C GLU A 177 -1.12 48.38 47.96
N CYS A 178 0.08 48.69 48.46
CA CYS A 178 1.34 48.28 47.82
C CYS A 178 1.38 46.74 47.69
N HIS A 179 0.89 46.00 48.69
CA HIS A 179 0.83 44.55 48.66
C HIS A 179 -0.18 43.99 47.64
N GLN A 180 -1.28 44.70 47.34
CA GLN A 180 -2.27 44.26 46.33
C GLN A 180 -1.72 44.39 44.89
N GLN A 181 -1.00 45.47 44.58
CA GLN A 181 -0.41 45.65 43.24
C GLN A 181 0.84 44.78 43.05
N ILE A 182 1.68 44.65 44.08
CA ILE A 182 2.77 43.65 44.12
C ILE A 182 2.19 42.24 43.98
N SER A 183 1.05 41.94 44.61
CA SER A 183 0.36 40.65 44.47
C SER A 183 -0.13 40.39 43.04
N GLY A 184 -0.62 41.41 42.31
CA GLY A 184 -1.06 41.26 40.92
C GLY A 184 0.10 41.03 39.93
N ASP A 185 1.20 41.76 40.12
CA ASP A 185 2.40 41.65 39.29
C ASP A 185 3.18 40.35 39.56
N TRP A 186 3.28 39.95 40.83
CA TRP A 186 3.82 38.67 41.25
C TRP A 186 3.01 37.50 40.67
N GLN A 187 1.67 37.58 40.71
CA GLN A 187 0.80 36.59 40.07
C GLN A 187 0.98 36.55 38.55
N THR A 188 1.23 37.70 37.90
CA THR A 188 1.44 37.79 36.46
C THR A 188 2.76 37.14 36.04
N ILE A 189 3.86 37.43 36.73
CA ILE A 189 5.17 36.80 36.48
C ILE A 189 5.10 35.29 36.76
N ASN A 190 4.45 34.87 37.84
CA ASN A 190 4.33 33.44 38.17
C ASN A 190 3.48 32.68 37.13
N LYS A 191 2.42 33.30 36.60
CA LYS A 191 1.65 32.75 35.47
C LYS A 191 2.49 32.61 34.20
N LEU A 192 3.30 33.62 33.88
CA LEU A 192 4.21 33.57 32.72
C LEU A 192 5.31 32.51 32.90
N LEU A 193 5.88 32.38 34.09
CA LEU A 193 6.85 31.31 34.41
C LEU A 193 6.23 29.92 34.30
N THR A 194 4.99 29.76 34.78
CA THR A 194 4.23 28.51 34.62
C THR A 194 4.04 28.20 33.13
N GLN A 195 3.67 29.21 32.33
CA GLN A 195 3.52 29.05 30.87
C GLN A 195 4.82 28.63 30.19
N VAL A 196 5.98 29.18 30.57
CA VAL A 196 7.28 28.76 30.03
C VAL A 196 7.58 27.31 30.39
N HIS A 197 7.28 26.89 31.61
CA HIS A 197 7.47 25.51 32.06
C HIS A 197 6.55 24.52 31.34
N ASP A 198 5.28 24.88 31.13
CA ASP A 198 4.33 24.06 30.36
C ASP A 198 4.78 23.94 28.90
N MET A 199 5.26 25.03 28.31
CA MET A 199 5.83 25.03 26.96
C MET A 199 7.07 24.14 26.86
N GLU A 200 7.97 24.21 27.84
CA GLU A 200 9.15 23.36 27.94
C GLU A 200 8.79 21.88 28.00
N THR A 201 7.88 21.52 28.91
CA THR A 201 7.44 20.14 29.10
C THR A 201 6.75 19.59 27.86
N ALA A 202 5.88 20.39 27.23
CA ALA A 202 5.23 20.01 25.98
C ALA A 202 6.23 19.85 24.82
N PHE A 203 7.25 20.70 24.78
CA PHE A 203 8.30 20.66 23.77
C PHE A 203 9.17 19.43 23.88
N ASP A 204 9.67 19.12 25.08
CA ASP A 204 10.46 17.92 25.38
C ASP A 204 9.67 16.65 25.04
N GLY A 205 8.42 16.57 25.51
CA GLY A 205 7.57 15.40 25.25
C GLY A 205 7.20 15.23 23.78
N PHE A 206 7.12 16.31 23.00
CA PHE A 206 6.98 16.23 21.54
C PHE A 206 8.29 15.75 20.88
N TRP A 207 9.43 16.29 21.31
CA TRP A 207 10.74 15.95 20.77
C TRP A 207 11.09 14.49 21.00
N GLU A 208 10.91 13.94 22.21
CA GLU A 208 11.17 12.53 22.51
C GLU A 208 10.39 11.58 21.60
N LYS A 209 9.09 11.87 21.41
CA LYS A 209 8.23 11.09 20.50
C LYS A 209 8.66 11.22 19.05
N HIS A 210 9.03 12.43 18.63
CA HIS A 210 9.52 12.68 17.27
C HIS A 210 10.84 11.94 17.02
N GLN A 211 11.80 12.07 17.93
CA GLN A 211 13.10 11.41 17.87
C GLN A 211 12.95 9.89 17.80
N LEU A 212 12.16 9.30 18.70
CA LEU A 212 11.88 7.85 18.68
C LEU A 212 11.28 7.42 17.33
N LYS A 213 10.34 8.18 16.79
CA LYS A 213 9.74 7.90 15.49
C LYS A 213 10.77 7.94 14.35
N MET A 214 11.70 8.91 14.38
CA MET A 214 12.76 9.03 13.38
C MET A 214 13.79 7.91 13.50
N GLU A 215 14.17 7.54 14.72
CA GLU A 215 15.06 6.41 14.99
C GLU A 215 14.46 5.08 14.49
N GLN A 216 13.18 4.84 14.76
CA GLN A 216 12.47 3.67 14.24
C GLN A 216 12.36 3.72 12.70
N TYR A 217 12.16 4.90 12.10
CA TYR A 217 12.16 5.02 10.64
C TYR A 217 13.51 4.60 10.05
N LEU A 218 14.63 5.07 10.63
CA LEU A 218 15.98 4.73 10.20
C LEU A 218 16.29 3.24 10.41
N GLN A 219 15.85 2.67 11.53
CA GLN A 219 15.98 1.23 11.82
C GLN A 219 15.25 0.39 10.76
N LEU A 220 14.00 0.73 10.43
CA LEU A 220 13.24 0.03 9.40
C LEU A 220 13.90 0.16 8.03
N TRP A 221 14.37 1.35 7.67
CA TRP A 221 15.00 1.57 6.37
C TRP A 221 16.27 0.73 6.22
N LYS A 222 17.16 0.75 7.23
CA LYS A 222 18.39 -0.07 7.24
C LYS A 222 18.04 -1.57 7.15
N PHE A 223 17.04 -2.01 7.91
CA PHE A 223 16.54 -3.39 7.84
C PHE A 223 15.99 -3.77 6.46
N GLU A 224 15.21 -2.91 5.80
CA GLU A 224 14.69 -3.18 4.43
C GLU A 224 15.82 -3.16 3.39
N GLN A 225 16.86 -2.34 3.56
CA GLN A 225 18.05 -2.37 2.71
C GLN A 225 18.78 -3.71 2.83
N ASP A 226 19.12 -4.12 4.06
CA ASP A 226 19.78 -5.40 4.33
C ASP A 226 18.95 -6.57 3.79
N PHE A 227 17.63 -6.51 3.96
CA PHE A 227 16.69 -7.48 3.40
C PHE A 227 16.78 -7.52 1.86
N GLN A 228 16.71 -6.38 1.18
CA GLN A 228 16.69 -6.32 -0.28
C GLN A 228 18.02 -6.73 -0.91
N GLU A 229 19.14 -6.38 -0.27
CA GLU A 229 20.48 -6.85 -0.64
C GLU A 229 20.55 -8.38 -0.57
N LEU A 230 20.15 -8.97 0.57
CA LEU A 230 20.12 -10.42 0.73
C LEU A 230 19.22 -11.12 -0.27
N VAL A 231 18.01 -10.61 -0.52
CA VAL A 231 17.11 -11.20 -1.53
C VAL A 231 17.77 -11.21 -2.91
N THR A 232 18.46 -10.13 -3.27
CA THR A 232 19.16 -10.01 -4.56
C THR A 232 20.32 -11.00 -4.67
N GLU A 233 21.09 -11.16 -3.59
CA GLU A 233 22.19 -12.13 -3.53
C GLU A 233 21.70 -13.59 -3.54
N VAL A 234 20.60 -13.91 -2.83
CA VAL A 234 19.95 -15.23 -2.88
C VAL A 234 19.49 -15.50 -4.32
N GLU A 235 18.82 -14.54 -4.95
CA GLU A 235 18.36 -14.63 -6.35
C GLU A 235 19.51 -14.91 -7.30
N PHE A 236 20.63 -14.22 -7.12
CA PHE A 236 21.82 -14.40 -7.94
C PHE A 236 22.44 -15.80 -7.79
N LEU A 237 22.54 -16.34 -6.56
CA LEU A 237 23.03 -17.70 -6.34
C LEU A 237 22.10 -18.76 -6.93
N LEU A 238 20.77 -18.59 -6.77
CA LEU A 238 19.79 -19.49 -7.37
C LEU A 238 19.88 -19.52 -8.90
N ASN A 239 20.07 -18.36 -9.53
CA ASN A 239 20.24 -18.29 -10.98
C ASN A 239 21.54 -18.99 -11.43
N GLN A 240 22.67 -18.77 -10.74
CA GLN A 240 23.91 -19.48 -11.03
C GLN A 240 23.79 -21.00 -10.82
N GLN A 241 23.04 -21.44 -9.81
CA GLN A 241 22.75 -22.85 -9.59
C GLN A 241 21.91 -23.43 -10.74
N ALA A 242 20.94 -22.66 -11.26
CA ALA A 242 20.07 -23.08 -12.35
C ALA A 242 20.86 -23.28 -13.66
N GLU A 243 21.86 -22.44 -13.93
CA GLU A 243 22.76 -22.60 -15.10
C GLU A 243 23.54 -23.92 -15.11
N LEU A 244 23.68 -24.59 -13.97
CA LEU A 244 24.32 -25.92 -13.89
C LEU A 244 23.41 -27.07 -14.37
N ALA A 245 22.23 -26.78 -14.95
CA ALA A 245 21.20 -27.76 -15.27
C ALA A 245 21.46 -28.72 -16.44
N ASP A 246 22.40 -28.46 -17.34
CA ASP A 246 22.69 -29.43 -18.41
C ASP A 246 23.29 -30.73 -17.83
N VAL A 247 22.51 -31.82 -17.88
CA VAL A 247 22.93 -33.18 -17.45
C VAL A 247 23.80 -33.87 -18.51
N THR A 248 24.25 -33.13 -19.52
CA THR A 248 25.10 -33.59 -20.61
C THR A 248 26.57 -33.20 -20.36
N GLY A 249 27.49 -34.09 -20.71
CA GLY A 249 28.92 -33.81 -20.67
C GLY A 249 29.81 -35.03 -20.45
N THR A 250 31.12 -34.82 -20.42
CA THR A 250 32.11 -35.84 -20.03
C THR A 250 32.31 -35.85 -18.52
N ILE A 251 32.93 -36.91 -17.99
CA ILE A 251 33.28 -37.03 -16.55
C ILE A 251 34.04 -35.78 -16.05
N ALA A 252 34.95 -35.25 -16.86
CA ALA A 252 35.71 -34.05 -16.53
C ALA A 252 34.80 -32.81 -16.38
N GLN A 253 33.83 -32.64 -17.28
CA GLN A 253 32.87 -31.52 -17.24
C GLN A 253 31.91 -31.64 -16.05
N VAL A 254 31.42 -32.85 -15.75
CA VAL A 254 30.56 -33.09 -14.57
C VAL A 254 31.35 -32.84 -13.28
N LYS A 255 32.61 -33.27 -13.20
CA LYS A 255 33.49 -32.99 -12.05
C LYS A 255 33.74 -31.49 -11.87
N GLN A 256 33.91 -30.75 -12.96
CA GLN A 256 34.02 -29.29 -12.93
C GLN A 256 32.72 -28.62 -12.44
N LYS A 257 31.55 -29.10 -12.88
CA LYS A 257 30.23 -28.62 -12.40
C LYS A 257 30.04 -28.89 -10.90
N ILE A 258 30.45 -30.06 -10.41
CA ILE A 258 30.43 -30.38 -8.96
C ILE A 258 31.30 -29.39 -8.19
N LYS A 259 32.53 -29.12 -8.65
CA LYS A 259 33.41 -28.14 -8.00
C LYS A 259 32.82 -26.73 -7.99
N LYS A 260 32.14 -26.32 -9.06
CA LYS A 260 31.40 -25.03 -9.09
C LYS A 260 30.25 -25.01 -8.08
N LEU A 261 29.51 -26.12 -7.94
CA LEU A 261 28.44 -26.23 -6.96
C LEU A 261 28.95 -26.22 -5.52
N GLU A 262 30.12 -26.80 -5.24
CA GLU A 262 30.78 -26.71 -3.93
C GLU A 262 31.08 -25.25 -3.56
N ASN A 263 31.63 -24.47 -4.50
CA ASN A 263 31.86 -23.04 -4.31
C ASN A 263 30.55 -22.24 -4.12
N LEU A 264 29.47 -22.60 -4.84
CA LEU A 264 28.15 -21.99 -4.62
C LEU A 264 27.57 -22.35 -3.25
N ASP A 265 27.78 -23.58 -2.77
CA ASP A 265 27.37 -24.02 -1.44
C ASP A 265 28.11 -23.24 -0.35
N GLU A 266 29.43 -23.08 -0.47
CA GLU A 266 30.24 -22.25 0.45
C GLU A 266 29.73 -20.81 0.51
N ASN A 267 29.51 -20.16 -0.64
CA ASN A 267 28.95 -18.82 -0.71
C ASN A 267 27.53 -18.76 -0.10
N SER A 268 26.73 -19.80 -0.30
CA SER A 268 25.39 -19.88 0.29
C SER A 268 25.43 -19.94 1.82
N GLN A 269 26.42 -20.61 2.43
CA GLN A 269 26.56 -20.66 3.88
C GLN A 269 26.85 -19.28 4.49
N GLU A 270 27.71 -18.48 3.84
CA GLU A 270 27.95 -17.10 4.25
C GLU A 270 26.67 -16.26 4.18
N LEU A 271 25.92 -16.42 3.08
CA LEU A 271 24.66 -15.72 2.88
C LEU A 271 23.59 -16.11 3.91
N LEU A 272 23.49 -17.39 4.22
CA LEU A 272 22.56 -17.91 5.24
C LEU A 272 22.92 -17.37 6.63
N ALA A 273 24.20 -17.24 6.96
CA ALA A 273 24.63 -16.61 8.20
C ALA A 273 24.19 -15.12 8.24
N LYS A 274 24.42 -14.36 7.16
CA LYS A 274 23.96 -12.96 7.06
C LYS A 274 22.43 -12.86 7.18
N ALA A 275 21.68 -13.74 6.53
CA ALA A 275 20.23 -13.79 6.64
C ALA A 275 19.76 -14.06 8.07
N GLN A 276 20.42 -14.96 8.80
CA GLN A 276 20.13 -15.19 10.22
C GLN A 276 20.38 -13.95 11.08
N PHE A 277 21.45 -13.20 10.83
CA PHE A 277 21.70 -11.93 11.53
C PHE A 277 20.58 -10.91 11.28
N VAL A 278 20.14 -10.75 10.03
CA VAL A 278 19.05 -9.81 9.68
C VAL A 278 17.72 -10.26 10.29
N ILE A 279 17.42 -11.55 10.29
CA ILE A 279 16.22 -12.10 10.95
C ILE A 279 16.26 -11.82 12.47
N LEU A 280 17.40 -12.05 13.12
CA LEU A 280 17.56 -11.79 14.55
C LEU A 280 17.42 -10.29 14.86
N HIS A 281 18.00 -9.44 14.00
CA HIS A 281 17.84 -7.99 14.09
C HIS A 281 16.35 -7.59 13.99
N GLY A 282 15.63 -8.12 13.00
CA GLY A 282 14.19 -7.89 12.86
C GLY A 282 13.38 -8.34 14.08
N HIS A 283 13.70 -9.49 14.66
CA HIS A 283 13.06 -9.96 15.90
C HIS A 283 13.33 -9.03 17.09
N LYS A 284 14.55 -8.47 17.19
CA LYS A 284 14.88 -7.48 18.22
C LYS A 284 14.08 -6.19 18.04
N LEU A 285 13.94 -5.70 16.81
CA LEU A 285 13.08 -4.54 16.50
C LEU A 285 11.62 -4.82 16.89
N ALA A 286 11.11 -5.99 16.53
CA ALA A 286 9.76 -6.42 16.90
C ALA A 286 9.55 -6.46 18.43
N ALA A 287 10.50 -7.03 19.18
CA ALA A 287 10.44 -7.08 20.65
C ALA A 287 10.48 -5.69 21.31
N ASN A 288 11.14 -4.72 20.66
CA ASN A 288 11.18 -3.32 21.09
C ASN A 288 9.93 -2.52 20.68
N HIS A 289 8.83 -3.18 20.30
CA HIS A 289 7.55 -2.56 19.94
C HIS A 289 7.70 -1.55 18.78
N HIS A 290 8.48 -1.91 17.75
CA HIS A 290 8.62 -1.10 16.56
C HIS A 290 7.27 -0.82 15.88
N TYR A 291 7.05 0.40 15.37
CA TYR A 291 5.78 0.78 14.73
C TYR A 291 5.40 -0.06 13.48
N ALA A 292 6.36 -0.80 12.92
CA ALA A 292 6.26 -1.54 11.67
C ALA A 292 6.36 -3.06 11.90
N LEU A 293 5.85 -3.52 13.05
CA LEU A 293 5.95 -4.90 13.51
C LEU A 293 5.56 -5.91 12.43
N ASP A 294 4.38 -5.76 11.83
CA ASP A 294 3.85 -6.72 10.87
C ASP A 294 4.74 -6.86 9.63
N LEU A 295 5.23 -5.74 9.12
CA LEU A 295 6.13 -5.71 7.96
C LEU A 295 7.46 -6.39 8.29
N ILE A 296 8.09 -6.04 9.42
CA ILE A 296 9.36 -6.63 9.85
C ILE A 296 9.21 -8.15 10.00
N CYS A 297 8.14 -8.61 10.68
CA CYS A 297 7.86 -10.03 10.84
C CYS A 297 7.62 -10.73 9.50
N GLN A 298 6.90 -10.09 8.57
CA GLN A 298 6.70 -10.60 7.21
C GLN A 298 8.04 -10.78 6.49
N ARG A 299 8.93 -9.78 6.52
CA ARG A 299 10.27 -9.86 5.90
C ARG A 299 11.15 -10.94 6.49
N CYS A 300 11.12 -11.09 7.82
CA CYS A 300 11.84 -12.19 8.49
C CYS A 300 11.33 -13.56 8.04
N ASN A 301 10.02 -13.73 7.89
CA ASN A 301 9.43 -14.97 7.39
C ASN A 301 9.83 -15.23 5.92
N GLU A 302 9.84 -14.19 5.09
CA GLU A 302 10.28 -14.27 3.70
C GLU A 302 11.75 -14.68 3.59
N LEU A 303 12.66 -14.06 4.37
CA LEU A 303 14.07 -14.47 4.39
C LEU A 303 14.27 -15.92 4.86
N ARG A 304 13.50 -16.38 5.87
CA ARG A 304 13.56 -17.79 6.28
C ARG A 304 13.14 -18.71 5.14
N TYR A 305 12.03 -18.39 4.48
CA TYR A 305 11.54 -19.16 3.35
C TYR A 305 12.55 -19.20 2.18
N LEU A 306 13.16 -18.06 1.85
CA LEU A 306 14.18 -17.97 0.79
C LEU A 306 15.45 -18.77 1.15
N SER A 307 15.84 -18.72 2.42
CA SER A 307 16.95 -19.51 2.96
C SER A 307 16.68 -21.01 2.80
N ASP A 308 15.47 -21.46 3.13
CA ASP A 308 15.06 -22.86 2.96
C ASP A 308 15.06 -23.28 1.48
N ILE A 309 14.57 -22.44 0.57
CA ILE A 309 14.63 -22.70 -0.87
C ILE A 309 16.09 -22.89 -1.31
N LEU A 310 16.97 -21.95 -0.96
CA LEU A 310 18.37 -21.97 -1.37
C LEU A 310 19.06 -23.27 -0.92
N VAL A 311 18.88 -23.66 0.34
CA VAL A 311 19.43 -24.91 0.90
C VAL A 311 18.88 -26.12 0.14
N ASN A 312 17.57 -26.17 -0.09
CA ASN A 312 16.94 -27.31 -0.74
C ASN A 312 17.35 -27.44 -2.22
N GLU A 313 17.44 -26.35 -2.96
CA GLU A 313 17.84 -26.32 -4.37
C GLU A 313 19.32 -26.70 -4.56
N ILE A 314 20.22 -26.21 -3.71
CA ILE A 314 21.64 -26.61 -3.73
C ILE A 314 21.77 -28.10 -3.40
N LYS A 315 21.05 -28.58 -2.38
CA LYS A 315 21.06 -30.00 -1.98
C LYS A 315 20.51 -30.90 -3.09
N ALA A 316 19.38 -30.52 -3.69
CA ALA A 316 18.80 -31.24 -4.82
C ALA A 316 19.78 -31.33 -5.99
N LYS A 317 20.45 -30.21 -6.32
CA LYS A 317 21.46 -30.17 -7.39
C LYS A 317 22.67 -31.04 -7.09
N ARG A 318 23.15 -31.05 -5.84
CA ARG A 318 24.27 -31.89 -5.40
C ARG A 318 23.94 -33.36 -5.59
N ILE A 319 22.73 -33.77 -5.19
CA ILE A 319 22.25 -35.14 -5.38
C ILE A 319 22.17 -35.48 -6.87
N GLN A 320 21.62 -34.58 -7.69
CA GLN A 320 21.52 -34.76 -9.14
C GLN A 320 22.90 -34.95 -9.79
N LEU A 321 23.84 -34.02 -9.59
CA LEU A 321 25.18 -34.09 -10.17
C LEU A 321 25.99 -35.29 -9.66
N SER A 322 25.85 -35.66 -8.38
CA SER A 322 26.50 -36.85 -7.82
C SER A 322 26.02 -38.13 -8.49
N ARG A 323 24.71 -38.24 -8.73
CA ARG A 323 24.11 -39.37 -9.47
C ARG A 323 24.60 -39.40 -10.91
N THR A 324 24.60 -38.26 -11.61
CA THR A 324 25.12 -38.14 -12.99
C THR A 324 26.59 -38.56 -13.08
N PHE A 325 27.43 -38.14 -12.13
CA PHE A 325 28.83 -38.54 -12.09
C PHE A 325 29.02 -40.05 -11.92
N LYS A 326 28.22 -40.69 -11.05
CA LYS A 326 28.24 -42.15 -10.87
C LYS A 326 27.90 -42.88 -12.17
N ILE A 327 26.85 -42.44 -12.87
CA ILE A 327 26.44 -43.03 -14.16
C ILE A 327 27.56 -42.91 -15.20
N HIS A 328 28.16 -41.73 -15.38
CA HIS A 328 29.24 -41.59 -16.34
C HIS A 328 30.45 -42.46 -16.01
N LYS A 329 30.78 -42.65 -14.72
CA LYS A 329 31.85 -43.54 -14.28
C LYS A 329 31.54 -45.00 -14.62
N LEU A 330 30.31 -45.46 -14.36
CA LEU A 330 29.85 -46.80 -14.72
C LEU A 330 29.92 -47.03 -16.23
N LEU A 331 29.48 -46.05 -17.03
CA LEU A 331 29.56 -46.11 -18.49
C LEU A 331 31.01 -46.17 -18.99
N GLN A 332 31.94 -45.45 -18.36
CA GLN A 332 33.36 -45.53 -18.72
C GLN A 332 33.95 -46.91 -18.42
N GLN A 333 33.63 -47.49 -17.26
CA GLN A 333 34.09 -48.84 -16.88
C GLN A 333 33.51 -49.91 -17.83
N ALA A 334 32.24 -49.80 -18.18
CA ALA A 334 31.60 -50.71 -19.12
C ALA A 334 32.21 -50.61 -20.54
N ARG A 335 32.56 -49.40 -21.00
CA ARG A 335 33.30 -49.23 -22.28
C ARG A 335 34.67 -49.87 -22.23
N GLN A 336 35.43 -49.66 -21.16
CA GLN A 336 36.75 -50.26 -21.00
C GLN A 336 36.66 -51.80 -21.02
N CYS A 337 35.64 -52.37 -20.38
CA CYS A 337 35.35 -53.79 -20.43
C CYS A 337 35.04 -54.27 -21.88
N CYS A 338 34.27 -53.52 -22.66
CA CYS A 338 34.10 -53.83 -24.10
C CYS A 338 35.44 -53.82 -24.85
N ASP A 339 36.27 -52.80 -24.63
CA ASP A 339 37.55 -52.65 -25.33
C ASP A 339 38.50 -53.81 -24.99
N GLU A 340 38.54 -54.24 -23.72
CA GLU A 340 39.28 -55.41 -23.26
C GLU A 340 38.74 -56.71 -23.89
N GLY A 341 37.41 -56.86 -24.01
CA GLY A 341 36.78 -57.99 -24.68
C GLY A 341 37.06 -58.04 -26.19
N GLU A 342 36.97 -56.90 -26.88
CA GLU A 342 37.34 -56.78 -28.30
C GLU A 342 38.83 -57.10 -28.52
N CYS A 343 39.71 -56.67 -27.60
CA CYS A 343 41.14 -57.00 -27.64
C CYS A 343 41.39 -58.51 -27.43
N LEU A 344 40.72 -59.14 -26.47
CA LEU A 344 40.79 -60.59 -26.24
C LEU A 344 40.31 -61.37 -27.47
N LEU A 345 39.20 -60.96 -28.09
CA LEU A 345 38.70 -61.57 -29.33
C LEU A 345 39.69 -61.44 -30.49
N ALA A 346 40.31 -60.26 -30.66
CA ALA A 346 41.32 -60.03 -31.69
C ALA A 346 42.62 -60.83 -31.46
N ASN A 347 42.98 -61.07 -30.21
CA ASN A 347 44.15 -61.88 -29.85
C ASN A 347 43.91 -63.39 -29.96
N GLN A 348 42.67 -63.83 -30.14
CA GLN A 348 42.26 -65.24 -30.25
C GLN A 348 42.06 -65.73 -31.70
N GLU A 349 42.65 -65.05 -32.69
CA GLU A 349 42.59 -65.51 -34.09
C GLU A 349 42.97 -67.00 -34.24
N ILE A 350 42.13 -67.70 -35.01
CA ILE A 350 41.94 -69.16 -35.05
C ILE A 350 43.18 -69.96 -35.52
N ASP A 351 44.27 -69.30 -35.92
CA ASP A 351 45.44 -69.91 -36.56
C ASP A 351 46.65 -70.18 -35.62
N LYS A 352 46.51 -70.06 -34.29
CA LYS A 352 47.64 -70.21 -33.33
C LYS A 352 47.48 -71.16 -32.15
N PHE A 353 46.49 -72.05 -32.10
CA PHE A 353 46.41 -73.06 -31.04
C PHE A 353 47.13 -74.35 -31.46
N GLN A 354 48.46 -74.39 -31.29
CA GLN A 354 49.27 -75.56 -31.63
C GLN A 354 49.42 -76.57 -30.47
N SER A 355 48.93 -76.25 -29.26
CA SER A 355 48.98 -77.14 -28.09
C SER A 355 47.68 -77.13 -27.25
N LYS A 356 47.46 -78.21 -26.49
CA LYS A 356 46.32 -78.34 -25.55
C LYS A 356 46.39 -77.33 -24.39
N GLU A 357 47.60 -76.90 -24.02
CA GLU A 357 47.84 -75.92 -22.96
C GLU A 357 47.43 -74.50 -23.40
N ASP A 358 47.66 -74.15 -24.67
CA ASP A 358 47.25 -72.85 -25.23
C ASP A 358 45.73 -72.69 -25.28
N ALA A 359 45.00 -73.77 -25.60
CA ALA A 359 43.53 -73.78 -25.59
C ALA A 359 42.96 -73.70 -24.16
N GLN A 360 43.60 -74.34 -23.17
CA GLN A 360 43.21 -74.21 -21.77
C GLN A 360 43.46 -72.81 -21.22
N LYS A 361 44.57 -72.17 -21.59
CA LYS A 361 44.87 -70.80 -21.21
C LYS A 361 43.86 -69.80 -21.80
N ALA A 362 43.52 -69.94 -23.08
CA ALA A 362 42.50 -69.11 -23.71
C ALA A 362 41.11 -69.29 -23.07
N LEU A 363 40.74 -70.52 -22.69
CA LEU A 363 39.50 -70.77 -21.94
C LEU A 363 39.50 -70.08 -20.56
N GLN A 364 40.61 -70.13 -19.83
CA GLN A 364 40.74 -69.45 -18.54
C GLN A 364 40.67 -67.91 -18.69
N ASP A 365 41.30 -67.36 -19.73
CA ASP A 365 41.25 -65.92 -20.02
C ASP A 365 39.82 -65.46 -20.36
N ILE A 366 39.05 -66.29 -21.07
CA ILE A 366 37.62 -66.05 -21.35
C ILE A 366 36.79 -66.12 -20.06
N GLU A 367 36.99 -67.14 -19.22
CA GLU A 367 36.25 -67.27 -17.95
C GLU A 367 36.53 -66.09 -17.01
N ASN A 368 37.79 -65.66 -16.90
CA ASN A 368 38.17 -64.49 -16.10
C ASN A 368 37.53 -63.19 -16.63
N PHE A 369 37.46 -63.01 -17.95
CA PHE A 369 36.80 -61.86 -18.56
C PHE A 369 35.28 -61.87 -18.31
N LEU A 370 34.63 -63.02 -18.49
CA LEU A 370 33.20 -63.17 -18.24
C LEU A 370 32.86 -62.90 -16.76
N GLU A 371 33.71 -63.34 -15.82
CA GLU A 371 33.55 -63.07 -14.39
C GLU A 371 33.67 -61.57 -14.07
N MET A 372 34.65 -60.88 -14.69
CA MET A 372 34.83 -59.44 -14.56
C MET A 372 33.70 -58.62 -15.23
N ALA A 373 33.12 -59.13 -16.32
CA ALA A 373 32.07 -58.46 -17.08
C ALA A 373 30.64 -58.68 -16.52
N LEU A 374 30.43 -59.72 -15.71
CA LEU A 374 29.14 -60.07 -15.08
C LEU A 374 28.39 -58.89 -14.44
N PRO A 375 29.03 -57.97 -13.67
CA PRO A 375 28.36 -56.83 -13.06
C PRO A 375 27.78 -55.82 -14.06
N PHE A 376 28.32 -55.76 -15.28
CA PHE A 376 27.88 -54.85 -16.34
C PHE A 376 26.87 -55.52 -17.29
N ILE A 377 26.94 -56.84 -17.42
CA ILE A 377 26.05 -57.69 -18.23
C ILE A 377 24.71 -57.93 -17.51
N ASN A 378 24.74 -58.24 -16.21
CA ASN A 378 23.54 -58.48 -15.39
C ASN A 378 22.93 -57.18 -14.81
N TYR A 379 23.36 -56.02 -15.28
CA TYR A 379 22.81 -54.76 -14.81
C TYR A 379 21.39 -54.58 -15.38
N GLU A 380 20.38 -54.96 -14.62
CA GLU A 380 18.97 -54.93 -15.06
C GLU A 380 18.56 -53.55 -15.58
N PRO A 381 18.04 -53.45 -16.82
CA PRO A 381 17.50 -52.22 -17.37
C PRO A 381 16.38 -51.63 -16.51
N GLU A 382 15.53 -52.46 -15.90
CA GLU A 382 14.47 -52.01 -15.00
C GLU A 382 15.01 -51.34 -13.73
N THR A 383 16.13 -51.83 -13.18
CA THR A 383 16.77 -51.27 -11.99
C THR A 383 17.41 -49.91 -12.29
N LEU A 384 18.02 -49.75 -13.47
CA LEU A 384 18.52 -48.46 -13.97
C LEU A 384 17.41 -47.46 -14.28
N GLN A 385 16.32 -47.94 -14.86
CA GLN A 385 15.19 -47.11 -15.20
C GLN A 385 14.50 -46.64 -13.90
N TYR A 386 14.32 -47.51 -12.91
CA TYR A 386 13.81 -47.14 -11.59
C TYR A 386 14.73 -46.18 -10.81
N GLU A 387 16.06 -46.36 -10.87
CA GLU A 387 17.02 -45.50 -10.15
C GLU A 387 17.30 -44.15 -10.84
N PHE A 388 17.18 -44.06 -12.17
CA PHE A 388 17.70 -42.93 -12.93
C PHE A 388 16.79 -42.37 -14.05
N ASP A 389 15.53 -42.83 -14.22
CA ASP A 389 14.66 -42.40 -15.34
C ASP A 389 14.48 -40.88 -15.40
N VAL A 390 14.39 -40.25 -14.24
CA VAL A 390 14.13 -38.82 -14.06
C VAL A 390 15.33 -37.94 -14.44
N ILE A 391 16.54 -38.52 -14.52
CA ILE A 391 17.81 -37.75 -14.59
C ILE A 391 18.58 -38.05 -15.89
N LEU A 392 18.36 -39.20 -16.53
CA LEU A 392 19.11 -39.60 -17.71
C LEU A 392 18.70 -38.77 -18.94
N SER A 393 19.65 -38.00 -19.48
CA SER A 393 19.47 -37.38 -20.79
C SER A 393 19.22 -38.47 -21.86
N PRO A 394 18.42 -38.20 -22.90
CA PRO A 394 18.16 -39.16 -23.97
C PRO A 394 19.44 -39.72 -24.60
N GLU A 395 20.48 -38.88 -24.70
CA GLU A 395 21.81 -39.22 -25.21
C GLU A 395 22.50 -40.29 -24.35
N LEU A 396 22.46 -40.16 -23.02
CA LEU A 396 23.02 -41.13 -22.09
C LEU A 396 22.28 -42.48 -22.15
N LYS A 397 20.95 -42.46 -22.30
CA LYS A 397 20.15 -43.69 -22.46
C LYS A 397 20.57 -44.47 -23.72
N ILE A 398 20.82 -43.78 -24.83
CA ILE A 398 21.25 -44.39 -26.10
C ILE A 398 22.66 -44.98 -25.97
N GLN A 399 23.60 -44.22 -25.40
CA GLN A 399 24.98 -44.69 -25.21
C GLN A 399 25.03 -45.93 -24.32
N MET A 400 24.20 -45.98 -23.28
CA MET A 400 24.12 -47.11 -22.37
C MET A 400 23.60 -48.37 -23.04
N LYS A 401 22.48 -48.28 -23.77
CA LYS A 401 21.93 -49.41 -24.54
C LYS A 401 22.91 -49.96 -25.56
N THR A 402 23.67 -49.08 -26.19
CA THR A 402 24.69 -49.47 -27.19
C THR A 402 25.83 -50.27 -26.56
N ILE A 403 26.29 -49.88 -25.37
CA ILE A 403 27.35 -50.60 -24.63
C ILE A 403 26.85 -51.96 -24.15
N GLN A 404 25.62 -52.03 -23.61
CA GLN A 404 25.02 -53.29 -23.19
C GLN A 404 24.89 -54.28 -24.36
N LEU A 405 24.39 -53.82 -25.52
CA LEU A 405 24.29 -54.66 -26.72
C LEU A 405 25.68 -55.17 -27.17
N LYS A 406 26.72 -54.33 -27.08
CA LYS A 406 28.09 -54.74 -27.38
C LYS A 406 28.60 -55.81 -26.42
N LEU A 407 28.41 -55.63 -25.11
CA LEU A 407 28.83 -56.61 -24.10
C LEU A 407 28.13 -57.97 -24.30
N GLU A 408 26.83 -57.96 -24.61
CA GLU A 408 26.07 -59.20 -24.86
C GLU A 408 26.54 -59.91 -26.13
N ASN A 409 26.87 -59.16 -27.19
CA ASN A 409 27.46 -59.74 -28.40
C ASN A 409 28.84 -60.37 -28.13
N ILE A 410 29.71 -59.68 -27.39
CA ILE A 410 31.04 -60.21 -27.01
C ILE A 410 30.89 -61.48 -26.17
N ARG A 411 29.98 -61.45 -25.19
CA ARG A 411 29.63 -62.62 -24.37
C ARG A 411 29.16 -63.80 -25.23
N SER A 412 28.22 -63.58 -26.15
CA SER A 412 27.71 -64.64 -27.03
C SER A 412 28.83 -65.26 -27.89
N ILE A 413 29.76 -64.44 -28.39
CA ILE A 413 30.92 -64.95 -29.14
C ILE A 413 31.81 -65.82 -28.26
N PHE A 414 32.10 -65.38 -27.02
CA PHE A 414 32.90 -66.14 -26.07
C PHE A 414 32.21 -67.45 -25.61
N GLU A 415 30.91 -67.44 -25.37
CA GLU A 415 30.13 -68.66 -25.05
C GLU A 415 30.14 -69.67 -26.21
N ASN A 416 30.03 -69.19 -27.46
CA ASN A 416 30.15 -70.03 -28.66
C ASN A 416 31.57 -70.60 -28.85
N GLN A 417 32.61 -69.80 -28.58
CA GLN A 417 34.00 -70.26 -28.61
C GLN A 417 34.27 -71.30 -27.52
N GLN A 418 33.79 -71.09 -26.28
CA GLN A 418 33.87 -72.08 -25.20
C GLN A 418 33.21 -73.41 -25.60
N ALA A 419 32.04 -73.38 -26.24
CA ALA A 419 31.39 -74.57 -26.78
C ALA A 419 32.23 -75.26 -27.88
N GLY A 420 32.89 -74.48 -28.75
CA GLY A 420 33.81 -74.99 -29.78
C GLY A 420 35.06 -75.67 -29.20
N PHE A 421 35.70 -75.08 -28.20
CA PHE A 421 36.89 -75.64 -27.54
C PHE A 421 36.57 -76.89 -26.70
N ARG A 422 35.38 -76.96 -26.08
CA ARG A 422 34.91 -78.17 -25.39
C ARG A 422 34.70 -79.34 -26.37
N ASN A 423 34.28 -79.07 -27.61
CA ASN A 423 34.10 -80.08 -28.66
C ASN A 423 35.44 -80.57 -29.27
N LEU A 424 36.48 -79.74 -29.29
CA LEU A 424 37.84 -80.10 -29.73
C LEU A 424 38.58 -80.99 -28.72
N ALA A 425 38.23 -80.89 -27.43
CA ALA A 425 38.80 -81.74 -26.39
C ALA A 425 38.33 -83.21 -26.46
N ASP A 426 37.28 -83.51 -27.24
CA ASP A 426 36.50 -84.77 -27.13
C ASP A 426 36.55 -85.69 -28.36
N LYS A 427 37.40 -85.43 -29.37
CA LYS A 427 37.54 -86.32 -30.53
C LYS A 427 38.99 -86.66 -30.89
N HIS A 428 39.34 -87.95 -30.78
CA HIS A 428 40.07 -88.69 -31.83
C HIS A 428 40.09 -90.22 -31.57
N VAL A 429 39.91 -91.04 -32.64
CA VAL A 429 40.85 -92.09 -33.15
C VAL A 429 40.29 -92.80 -34.44
N ARG A 430 40.91 -92.50 -35.60
CA ARG A 430 41.42 -93.32 -36.79
C ARG A 430 40.60 -94.48 -37.46
N PRO A 431 41.02 -95.06 -38.64
CA PRO A 431 42.18 -94.77 -39.55
C PRO A 431 41.97 -94.79 -41.11
N VAL A 432 42.82 -94.02 -41.82
CA VAL A 432 43.67 -94.28 -43.04
C VAL A 432 43.11 -94.97 -44.32
N GLN A 433 43.21 -94.29 -45.49
CA GLN A 433 43.93 -94.77 -46.70
C GLN A 433 44.19 -93.68 -47.77
N PHE A 434 45.43 -93.67 -48.30
CA PHE A 434 45.94 -92.88 -49.45
C PHE A 434 45.49 -93.49 -50.80
N VAL A 435 45.19 -92.68 -51.84
CA VAL A 435 45.69 -92.80 -53.24
C VAL A 435 45.52 -91.45 -53.99
N VAL A 436 46.54 -91.07 -54.75
CA VAL A 436 46.67 -90.03 -55.80
C VAL A 436 47.11 -90.80 -57.09
N PRO A 437 46.95 -90.41 -58.39
CA PRO A 437 46.71 -89.07 -59.01
C PRO A 437 45.82 -89.00 -60.29
N THR A 438 45.67 -87.75 -60.78
CA THR A 438 45.68 -87.27 -62.20
C THR A 438 44.46 -87.35 -63.15
N SER A 439 44.10 -86.13 -63.59
CA SER A 439 43.88 -85.64 -64.97
C SER A 439 42.47 -85.54 -65.61
N GLU A 440 42.34 -84.40 -66.32
CA GLU A 440 41.54 -84.10 -67.53
C GLU A 440 40.06 -83.65 -67.47
N ASN A 441 39.89 -82.35 -67.76
CA ASN A 441 39.19 -81.76 -68.92
C ASN A 441 37.64 -81.76 -69.08
N LEU A 442 37.18 -80.54 -69.44
CA LEU A 442 36.19 -80.14 -70.46
C LEU A 442 34.66 -80.09 -70.14
N ILE A 443 34.18 -78.83 -70.12
CA ILE A 443 33.00 -78.25 -70.84
C ILE A 443 31.57 -78.59 -70.37
N ARG A 444 30.81 -77.56 -69.93
CA ARG A 444 29.80 -76.77 -70.72
C ARG A 444 29.03 -75.83 -69.77
N SER A 445 29.25 -74.50 -69.81
CA SER A 445 28.54 -73.49 -70.62
C SER A 445 27.02 -73.41 -70.43
N ARG A 446 26.52 -72.33 -69.81
CA ARG A 446 25.97 -71.16 -70.53
C ARG A 446 25.56 -70.04 -69.56
N ALA A 447 26.17 -68.88 -69.75
CA ALA A 447 25.66 -67.56 -69.41
C ALA A 447 24.59 -67.16 -70.49
N PRO A 448 23.96 -65.95 -70.56
CA PRO A 448 24.51 -64.73 -69.94
C PRO A 448 23.61 -63.46 -69.73
N PHE A 449 24.26 -62.40 -69.19
CA PHE A 449 24.16 -60.97 -69.56
C PHE A 449 22.90 -60.14 -69.16
N PHE A 450 22.94 -58.83 -68.84
CA PHE A 450 23.96 -57.77 -68.91
C PHE A 450 23.69 -56.66 -67.87
N SER A 451 24.77 -55.95 -67.56
CA SER A 451 24.95 -54.68 -66.83
C SER A 451 24.34 -53.46 -67.55
N SER A 452 24.03 -52.36 -66.83
CA SER A 452 24.80 -51.08 -66.91
C SER A 452 24.03 -49.83 -66.46
N LYS A 453 24.81 -48.80 -66.12
CA LYS A 453 24.53 -47.53 -65.44
C LYS A 453 24.03 -46.38 -66.36
N HIS A 454 23.40 -45.40 -65.69
CA HIS A 454 23.31 -43.93 -65.92
C HIS A 454 22.66 -43.32 -67.18
N GLY A 455 21.78 -42.32 -66.96
CA GLY A 455 21.37 -41.28 -67.91
C GLY A 455 20.32 -40.30 -67.32
N LYS A 456 20.52 -38.97 -67.51
CA LYS A 456 19.79 -37.82 -66.90
C LYS A 456 18.64 -37.24 -67.76
N LYS A 457 17.83 -36.38 -67.10
CA LYS A 457 16.92 -35.26 -67.56
C LYS A 457 15.48 -35.71 -67.93
N THR A 458 14.35 -35.02 -67.68
CA THR A 458 13.96 -33.60 -67.50
C THR A 458 12.49 -33.52 -66.96
N TRP A 459 12.21 -32.61 -66.03
CA TRP A 459 10.95 -31.86 -65.71
C TRP A 459 9.53 -32.45 -65.98
N ARG A 460 8.69 -32.52 -64.93
CA ARG A 460 7.44 -31.73 -64.80
C ARG A 460 6.86 -31.76 -63.38
N GLN A 461 6.30 -30.62 -63.04
CA GLN A 461 5.64 -30.16 -61.82
C GLN A 461 4.15 -30.51 -61.83
N ASN A 462 3.56 -30.76 -60.64
CA ASN A 462 2.16 -30.55 -60.19
C ASN A 462 1.98 -31.34 -58.87
N GLN A 463 1.83 -30.77 -57.67
CA GLN A 463 0.78 -29.88 -57.12
C GLN A 463 -0.67 -30.36 -57.31
N SER A 464 -1.25 -30.88 -56.23
CA SER A 464 -2.69 -30.86 -55.89
C SER A 464 -2.77 -30.78 -54.36
N ASN A 465 -3.14 -29.65 -53.75
CA ASN A 465 -4.46 -29.01 -53.60
C ASN A 465 -5.46 -29.81 -52.74
N LEU A 466 -5.54 -29.43 -51.46
CA LEU A 466 -6.77 -29.50 -50.65
C LEU A 466 -6.98 -28.11 -50.03
N LYS A 467 -8.08 -27.49 -50.46
CA LYS A 467 -8.50 -26.11 -50.24
C LYS A 467 -9.59 -26.14 -49.15
N ILE A 468 -9.42 -25.41 -48.06
CA ILE A 468 -10.49 -25.15 -47.08
C ILE A 468 -10.89 -23.69 -47.24
N GLU A 469 -12.17 -23.49 -47.56
CA GLU A 469 -12.79 -22.22 -47.88
C GLU A 469 -12.95 -21.34 -46.63
N VAL A 470 -12.51 -20.09 -46.80
CA VAL A 470 -12.71 -18.96 -45.90
C VAL A 470 -14.03 -18.32 -46.30
N VAL A 471 -15.00 -18.29 -45.38
CA VAL A 471 -16.26 -17.57 -45.54
C VAL A 471 -16.03 -16.10 -45.19
N HIS A 472 -16.01 -15.25 -46.20
CA HIS A 472 -16.25 -13.81 -46.10
C HIS A 472 -17.23 -13.46 -47.21
N ASP A 473 -18.50 -13.25 -46.86
CA ASP A 473 -19.48 -12.64 -47.77
C ASP A 473 -19.81 -11.24 -47.29
N CYS A 474 -19.52 -10.27 -48.16
CA CYS A 474 -20.02 -8.91 -48.15
C CYS A 474 -20.64 -8.69 -49.54
N PRO A 475 -21.91 -8.30 -49.69
CA PRO A 475 -22.44 -7.89 -50.98
C PRO A 475 -22.62 -6.37 -51.05
N GLU A 476 -21.84 -5.73 -51.92
CA GLU A 476 -22.22 -4.45 -52.52
C GLU A 476 -23.16 -4.70 -53.72
N LYS A 477 -24.29 -3.98 -53.79
CA LYS A 477 -24.85 -3.51 -55.07
C LYS A 477 -25.85 -2.35 -54.90
N ARG A 478 -25.45 -1.22 -55.48
CA ARG A 478 -26.17 -0.23 -56.31
C ARG A 478 -27.37 0.55 -55.76
N SER A 479 -27.22 1.87 -55.93
CA SER A 479 -28.14 2.99 -55.74
C SER A 479 -29.41 2.96 -56.61
N SER A 480 -30.53 3.32 -55.98
CA SER A 480 -31.55 4.23 -56.52
C SER A 480 -32.46 4.71 -55.38
N GLY A 481 -32.50 6.02 -55.11
CA GLY A 481 -33.62 6.65 -54.37
C GLY A 481 -34.60 7.31 -55.35
N PRO A 482 -35.66 8.03 -54.88
CA PRO A 482 -36.01 8.34 -53.48
C PRO A 482 -37.51 8.20 -53.12
N SER A 483 -37.84 8.10 -51.83
CA SER A 483 -39.09 8.67 -51.29
C SER A 483 -39.00 8.90 -49.77
N SER A 484 -39.06 10.17 -49.41
CA SER A 484 -38.90 10.73 -48.08
C SER A 484 -40.14 10.56 -47.19
N SER A 485 -39.97 9.88 -46.05
CA SER A 485 -40.53 10.23 -44.70
C SER A 485 -40.70 9.02 -43.76
N LEU A 486 -40.44 7.79 -44.20
CA LEU A 486 -40.50 6.56 -43.36
C LEU A 486 -39.13 5.97 -42.92
N ASP A 487 -38.01 6.43 -43.48
CA ASP A 487 -36.71 5.72 -43.40
C ASP A 487 -35.93 5.88 -42.08
N ASN A 488 -36.29 6.84 -41.21
CA ASN A 488 -35.46 7.13 -40.03
C ASN A 488 -35.54 6.05 -38.94
N SER A 489 -36.66 5.31 -38.86
CA SER A 489 -36.86 4.22 -37.88
C SER A 489 -36.00 3.01 -38.23
N ASN A 490 -36.04 2.56 -39.49
CA ASN A 490 -35.29 1.39 -39.95
C ASN A 490 -33.77 1.60 -39.86
N SER A 491 -33.28 2.82 -40.11
CA SER A 491 -31.85 3.13 -39.96
C SER A 491 -31.40 3.09 -38.49
N LEU A 492 -32.24 3.54 -37.56
CA LEU A 492 -31.95 3.52 -36.12
C LEU A 492 -31.88 2.08 -35.57
N ASP A 493 -32.80 1.22 -36.00
CA ASP A 493 -32.82 -0.20 -35.59
C ASP A 493 -31.61 -0.98 -36.10
N VAL A 494 -31.13 -0.69 -37.32
CA VAL A 494 -29.89 -1.27 -37.86
C VAL A 494 -28.69 -0.86 -37.02
N LEU A 495 -28.59 0.41 -36.61
CA LEU A 495 -27.51 0.91 -35.75
C LEU A 495 -27.57 0.29 -34.34
N LYS A 496 -28.76 0.18 -33.76
CA LYS A 496 -28.99 -0.49 -32.47
C LYS A 496 -28.51 -1.95 -32.51
N ASN A 497 -28.89 -2.69 -33.55
CA ASN A 497 -28.47 -4.07 -33.74
C ASN A 497 -26.97 -4.19 -33.99
N HIS A 498 -26.34 -3.21 -34.64
CA HIS A 498 -24.89 -3.21 -34.82
C HIS A 498 -24.15 -3.10 -33.48
N VAL A 499 -24.56 -2.17 -32.60
CA VAL A 499 -23.95 -1.99 -31.27
C VAL A 499 -24.19 -3.23 -30.39
N LEU A 500 -25.38 -3.84 -30.44
CA LEU A 500 -25.67 -5.06 -29.70
C LEU A 500 -24.81 -6.25 -30.19
N ASN A 501 -24.68 -6.39 -31.51
CA ASN A 501 -23.82 -7.42 -32.10
C ASN A 501 -22.34 -7.18 -31.75
N GLU A 502 -21.89 -5.93 -31.73
CA GLU A 502 -20.55 -5.58 -31.26
C GLU A 502 -20.36 -5.99 -29.79
N LEU A 503 -21.32 -5.67 -28.91
CA LEU A 503 -21.29 -6.05 -27.49
C LEU A 503 -21.14 -7.57 -27.32
N ILE A 504 -21.99 -8.37 -27.98
CA ILE A 504 -21.97 -9.83 -27.91
C ILE A 504 -20.68 -10.40 -28.51
N GLN A 505 -20.28 -9.92 -29.70
CA GLN A 505 -19.10 -10.46 -30.38
C GLN A 505 -17.82 -10.14 -29.63
N THR A 506 -17.70 -8.92 -29.09
CA THR A 506 -16.55 -8.54 -28.27
C THR A 506 -16.56 -9.23 -26.91
N GLU A 507 -17.73 -9.63 -26.40
CA GLU A 507 -17.84 -10.49 -25.20
C GLU A 507 -17.27 -11.89 -25.47
N ARG A 508 -17.65 -12.53 -26.58
CA ARG A 508 -17.10 -13.84 -26.98
C ARG A 508 -15.59 -13.80 -27.14
N VAL A 509 -15.07 -12.72 -27.73
CA VAL A 509 -13.63 -12.50 -27.88
C VAL A 509 -12.98 -12.38 -26.50
N TYR A 510 -13.55 -11.56 -25.62
CA TYR A 510 -13.04 -11.36 -24.27
C TYR A 510 -12.97 -12.67 -23.46
N VAL A 511 -14.07 -13.44 -23.41
CA VAL A 511 -14.14 -14.73 -22.72
C VAL A 511 -13.10 -15.71 -23.26
N ARG A 512 -12.98 -15.83 -24.58
CA ARG A 512 -11.98 -16.69 -25.21
C ARG A 512 -10.55 -16.26 -24.89
N GLU A 513 -10.27 -14.97 -24.91
CA GLU A 513 -8.93 -14.46 -24.60
C GLU A 513 -8.56 -14.64 -23.13
N LEU A 514 -9.51 -14.53 -22.19
CA LEU A 514 -9.26 -14.89 -20.80
C LEU A 514 -8.97 -16.39 -20.66
N PHE A 515 -9.75 -17.23 -21.33
CA PHE A 515 -9.54 -18.68 -21.32
C PHE A 515 -8.14 -19.06 -21.82
N THR A 516 -7.68 -18.50 -22.94
CA THR A 516 -6.35 -18.81 -23.47
C THR A 516 -5.23 -18.40 -22.52
N VAL A 517 -5.41 -17.30 -21.78
CA VAL A 517 -4.45 -16.86 -20.75
C VAL A 517 -4.45 -17.80 -19.55
N LEU A 518 -5.63 -18.16 -19.06
CA LEU A 518 -5.77 -19.03 -17.89
C LEU A 518 -5.21 -20.43 -18.16
N LEU A 519 -5.48 -20.97 -19.34
CA LEU A 519 -4.97 -22.30 -19.72
C LEU A 519 -3.49 -22.25 -20.10
N GLY A 520 -3.11 -21.38 -21.04
CA GLY A 520 -1.79 -21.43 -21.65
C GLY A 520 -0.70 -20.62 -20.94
N TYR A 521 -1.03 -19.90 -19.87
CA TYR A 521 -0.03 -19.31 -18.98
C TYR A 521 -0.28 -19.70 -17.52
N ARG A 522 -1.47 -19.43 -16.97
CA ARG A 522 -1.73 -19.63 -15.53
C ARG A 522 -1.67 -21.11 -15.14
N ALA A 523 -2.21 -22.02 -15.94
CA ALA A 523 -2.15 -23.46 -15.67
C ALA A 523 -0.77 -24.05 -16.02
N GLU A 524 -0.12 -23.54 -17.08
CA GLU A 524 1.27 -23.92 -17.41
C GLU A 524 2.25 -23.60 -16.27
N MET A 525 1.93 -22.66 -15.37
CA MET A 525 2.76 -22.41 -14.19
C MET A 525 2.81 -23.58 -13.21
N ASP A 526 1.83 -24.48 -13.25
CA ASP A 526 1.80 -25.69 -12.42
C ASP A 526 2.27 -26.93 -13.20
N ASN A 527 2.61 -26.77 -14.49
CA ASN A 527 3.08 -27.87 -15.33
C ASN A 527 4.53 -28.24 -15.00
N PRO A 528 4.83 -29.46 -14.51
CA PRO A 528 6.19 -29.87 -14.16
C PRO A 528 7.19 -29.76 -15.32
N GLU A 529 6.75 -29.95 -16.56
CA GLU A 529 7.61 -29.82 -17.75
C GLU A 529 8.10 -28.38 -17.98
N MET A 530 7.41 -27.40 -17.39
CA MET A 530 7.72 -25.98 -17.53
C MET A 530 8.56 -25.43 -16.36
N PHE A 531 8.83 -26.23 -15.33
CA PHE A 531 9.50 -25.77 -14.11
C PHE A 531 10.95 -25.35 -14.34
N ASP A 532 11.64 -25.98 -15.29
CA ASP A 532 13.02 -25.63 -15.64
C ASP A 532 13.12 -24.27 -16.34
N LEU A 533 12.03 -23.80 -16.96
CA LEU A 533 11.98 -22.52 -17.66
C LEU A 533 11.56 -21.35 -16.76
N MET A 534 11.10 -21.66 -15.54
CA MET A 534 10.49 -20.69 -14.64
C MET A 534 11.36 -20.42 -13.41
N PRO A 535 11.68 -19.15 -13.12
CA PRO A 535 12.35 -18.78 -11.88
C PRO A 535 11.57 -19.28 -10.65
N PRO A 536 12.22 -19.90 -9.63
CA PRO A 536 11.54 -20.43 -8.45
C PRO A 536 10.66 -19.39 -7.73
N LEU A 537 11.09 -18.12 -7.72
CA LEU A 537 10.36 -17.02 -7.09
C LEU A 537 9.11 -16.57 -7.84
N LEU A 538 8.97 -16.94 -9.11
CA LEU A 538 7.78 -16.69 -9.90
C LEU A 538 6.71 -17.75 -9.62
N ARG A 539 7.08 -19.00 -9.30
CA ARG A 539 6.14 -20.12 -9.07
C ARG A 539 5.04 -19.76 -8.06
N ASN A 540 5.41 -19.12 -6.96
CA ASN A 540 4.47 -18.77 -5.89
C ASN A 540 3.76 -17.42 -6.09
N LYS A 541 3.98 -16.74 -7.23
CA LYS A 541 3.42 -15.42 -7.51
C LYS A 541 2.28 -15.46 -8.54
N LYS A 542 1.82 -16.65 -8.91
CA LYS A 542 0.70 -16.88 -9.84
C LYS A 542 -0.55 -16.08 -9.48
N ASP A 543 -1.00 -16.13 -8.23
CA ASP A 543 -2.24 -15.45 -7.82
C ASP A 543 -2.10 -13.92 -7.81
N ILE A 544 -0.88 -13.39 -7.65
CA ILE A 544 -0.63 -11.95 -7.76
C ILE A 544 -0.50 -11.56 -9.23
N LEU A 545 0.13 -12.38 -10.07
CA LEU A 545 0.29 -12.09 -11.49
C LEU A 545 -1.06 -12.06 -12.23
N PHE A 546 -1.93 -13.03 -11.97
CA PHE A 546 -3.24 -13.15 -12.63
C PHE A 546 -4.39 -12.55 -11.82
N GLY A 547 -4.18 -12.19 -10.54
CA GLY A 547 -5.26 -11.73 -9.67
C GLY A 547 -6.41 -12.73 -9.61
N ASN A 548 -7.63 -12.21 -9.62
CA ASN A 548 -8.85 -13.01 -9.74
C ASN A 548 -9.36 -13.15 -11.19
N MET A 549 -8.47 -13.24 -12.19
CA MET A 549 -8.88 -13.42 -13.59
C MET A 549 -9.74 -14.68 -13.80
N ALA A 550 -9.51 -15.74 -13.03
CA ALA A 550 -10.31 -16.97 -13.10
C ALA A 550 -11.77 -16.73 -12.69
N GLU A 551 -11.99 -16.01 -11.58
CA GLU A 551 -13.32 -15.60 -11.10
C GLU A 551 -14.06 -14.75 -12.15
N ILE A 552 -13.34 -13.80 -12.77
CA ILE A 552 -13.89 -12.99 -13.87
C ILE A 552 -14.26 -13.87 -15.06
N TYR A 553 -13.37 -14.77 -15.49
CA TYR A 553 -13.63 -15.67 -16.60
C TYR A 553 -14.87 -16.52 -16.36
N GLU A 554 -14.99 -17.15 -15.19
CA GLU A 554 -16.12 -18.02 -14.83
C GLU A 554 -17.45 -17.26 -14.91
N PHE A 555 -17.55 -16.08 -14.29
CA PHE A 555 -18.76 -15.25 -14.40
C PHE A 555 -19.13 -14.91 -15.85
N HIS A 556 -18.13 -14.46 -16.63
CA HIS A 556 -18.39 -14.05 -18.00
C HIS A 556 -18.73 -15.23 -18.91
N ASN A 557 -18.07 -16.37 -18.74
CA ASN A 557 -18.26 -17.59 -19.51
C ASN A 557 -19.59 -18.28 -19.19
N ASP A 558 -19.88 -18.46 -17.90
CA ASP A 558 -20.97 -19.32 -17.45
C ASP A 558 -22.30 -18.58 -17.34
N ILE A 559 -22.27 -17.24 -17.16
CA ILE A 559 -23.45 -16.45 -16.84
C ILE A 559 -23.65 -15.31 -17.84
N PHE A 560 -22.68 -14.39 -17.93
CA PHE A 560 -22.93 -13.10 -18.57
C PHE A 560 -23.01 -13.19 -20.10
N LEU A 561 -22.12 -13.97 -20.74
CA LEU A 561 -22.14 -14.16 -22.19
C LEU A 561 -23.46 -14.78 -22.65
N SER A 562 -23.93 -15.84 -21.99
CA SER A 562 -25.23 -16.46 -22.31
C SER A 562 -26.39 -15.47 -22.13
N SER A 563 -26.35 -14.65 -21.08
CA SER A 563 -27.35 -13.60 -20.84
C SER A 563 -27.39 -12.57 -21.97
N LEU A 564 -26.22 -12.12 -22.46
CA LEU A 564 -26.12 -11.19 -23.58
C LEU A 564 -26.54 -11.82 -24.92
N GLU A 565 -26.20 -13.08 -25.17
CA GLU A 565 -26.62 -13.80 -26.39
C GLU A 565 -28.15 -13.91 -26.46
N ASN A 566 -28.82 -14.12 -25.33
CA ASN A 566 -30.28 -14.11 -25.25
C ASN A 566 -30.91 -12.75 -25.58
N CYS A 567 -30.16 -11.64 -25.47
CA CYS A 567 -30.62 -10.32 -25.89
C CYS A 567 -30.62 -10.13 -27.41
N ALA A 568 -29.97 -11.00 -28.19
CA ALA A 568 -29.96 -10.89 -29.66
C ALA A 568 -31.39 -10.91 -30.26
N HIS A 569 -32.31 -11.62 -29.60
CA HIS A 569 -33.72 -11.70 -30.00
C HIS A 569 -34.64 -10.73 -29.23
N ALA A 570 -34.14 -10.09 -28.18
CA ALA A 570 -34.87 -9.17 -27.31
C ALA A 570 -33.95 -8.02 -26.82
N PRO A 571 -33.58 -7.06 -27.70
CA PRO A 571 -32.58 -6.02 -27.40
C PRO A 571 -32.93 -5.14 -26.20
N GLU A 572 -34.22 -4.94 -25.92
CA GLU A 572 -34.75 -4.18 -24.79
C GLU A 572 -34.35 -4.76 -23.42
N ARG A 573 -34.02 -6.06 -23.36
CA ARG A 573 -33.60 -6.74 -22.12
C ARG A 573 -32.16 -6.50 -21.73
N VAL A 574 -31.33 -5.94 -22.62
CA VAL A 574 -29.90 -5.79 -22.35
C VAL A 574 -29.63 -4.93 -21.10
N GLY A 575 -30.44 -3.88 -20.86
CA GLY A 575 -30.33 -3.07 -19.65
C GLY A 575 -30.57 -3.90 -18.39
N LEU A 576 -31.60 -4.76 -18.40
CA LEU A 576 -31.90 -5.67 -17.30
C LEU A 576 -30.77 -6.68 -17.06
N CYS A 577 -30.13 -7.21 -18.11
CA CYS A 577 -29.01 -8.13 -17.96
C CYS A 577 -27.83 -7.54 -17.18
N PHE A 578 -27.56 -6.23 -17.31
CA PHE A 578 -26.55 -5.56 -16.49
C PHE A 578 -27.03 -5.31 -15.06
N LEU A 579 -28.29 -4.91 -14.89
CA LEU A 579 -28.86 -4.60 -13.57
C LEU A 579 -28.96 -5.84 -12.68
N GLU A 580 -29.37 -6.99 -13.24
CA GLU A 580 -29.45 -8.28 -12.53
C GLU A 580 -28.09 -8.76 -12.02
N ARG A 581 -26.99 -8.30 -12.63
CA ARG A 581 -25.61 -8.74 -12.35
C ARG A 581 -24.72 -7.64 -11.77
N LYS A 582 -25.31 -6.51 -11.36
CA LYS A 582 -24.58 -5.33 -10.89
C LYS A 582 -23.59 -5.66 -9.76
N ASP A 583 -23.99 -6.52 -8.83
CA ASP A 583 -23.17 -6.90 -7.69
C ASP A 583 -22.04 -7.87 -8.08
N ASP A 584 -22.26 -8.74 -9.06
CA ASP A 584 -21.24 -9.66 -9.57
C ASP A 584 -20.04 -8.89 -10.17
N PHE A 585 -20.30 -7.77 -10.85
CA PHE A 585 -19.25 -6.92 -11.42
C PHE A 585 -18.30 -6.30 -10.37
N GLN A 586 -18.61 -6.35 -9.06
CA GLN A 586 -17.70 -5.87 -8.01
C GLN A 586 -16.38 -6.66 -7.97
N MET A 587 -16.33 -7.87 -8.53
CA MET A 587 -15.09 -8.65 -8.67
C MET A 587 -13.99 -7.91 -9.44
N TYR A 588 -14.35 -6.95 -10.31
CA TYR A 588 -13.38 -6.10 -11.00
C TYR A 588 -12.63 -5.15 -10.07
N ALA A 589 -13.19 -4.77 -8.92
CA ALA A 589 -12.48 -3.98 -7.92
C ALA A 589 -11.24 -4.72 -7.41
N LYS A 590 -11.41 -6.00 -7.06
CA LYS A 590 -10.32 -6.89 -6.63
C LYS A 590 -9.24 -7.04 -7.71
N TYR A 591 -9.64 -7.18 -8.97
CA TYR A 591 -8.68 -7.28 -10.08
C TYR A 591 -7.87 -5.99 -10.26
N CYS A 592 -8.56 -4.85 -10.33
CA CYS A 592 -7.92 -3.55 -10.53
C CYS A 592 -6.98 -3.19 -9.36
N GLN A 593 -7.37 -3.46 -8.11
CA GLN A 593 -6.51 -3.27 -6.93
C GLN A 593 -5.25 -4.14 -6.95
N ASN A 594 -5.30 -5.30 -7.62
CA ASN A 594 -4.16 -6.18 -7.76
C ASN A 594 -3.28 -5.82 -8.99
N LYS A 595 -3.84 -5.19 -10.01
CA LYS A 595 -3.14 -4.90 -11.27
C LYS A 595 -1.78 -4.17 -11.11
N PRO A 596 -1.61 -3.18 -10.21
CA PRO A 596 -0.29 -2.58 -9.98
C PRO A 596 0.76 -3.59 -9.50
N ARG A 597 0.38 -4.51 -8.62
CA ARG A 597 1.25 -5.57 -8.08
C ARG A 597 1.60 -6.59 -9.17
N SER A 598 0.62 -6.98 -9.98
CA SER A 598 0.81 -7.81 -11.17
C SER A 598 1.83 -7.18 -12.15
N GLU A 599 1.75 -5.87 -12.40
CA GLU A 599 2.70 -5.17 -13.27
C GLU A 599 4.13 -5.14 -12.72
N THR A 600 4.31 -5.01 -11.41
CA THR A 600 5.64 -5.07 -10.79
C THR A 600 6.27 -6.45 -11.00
N ILE A 601 5.49 -7.52 -10.87
CA ILE A 601 5.95 -8.89 -11.17
C ILE A 601 6.28 -9.02 -12.66
N TRP A 602 5.38 -8.58 -13.54
CA TRP A 602 5.61 -8.64 -14.98
C TRP A 602 6.89 -7.92 -15.39
N ARG A 603 7.13 -6.71 -14.88
CA ARG A 603 8.35 -5.94 -15.18
C ARG A 603 9.63 -6.66 -14.78
N LYS A 604 9.58 -7.44 -13.68
CA LYS A 604 10.73 -8.21 -13.20
C LYS A 604 10.99 -9.48 -14.01
N TYR A 605 9.94 -10.11 -14.54
CA TYR A 605 10.04 -11.45 -15.13
C TYR A 605 9.60 -11.56 -16.60
N SER A 606 9.27 -10.46 -17.29
CA SER A 606 8.70 -10.48 -18.66
C SER A 606 9.56 -11.27 -19.65
N GLU A 607 10.89 -11.20 -19.50
CA GLU A 607 11.86 -11.83 -20.39
C GLU A 607 12.21 -13.27 -20.01
N CYS A 608 11.55 -13.87 -19.01
CA CYS A 608 11.88 -15.24 -18.61
C CYS A 608 11.43 -16.26 -19.68
N ALA A 609 12.20 -17.34 -19.83
CA ALA A 609 11.99 -18.36 -20.85
C ALA A 609 10.59 -19.00 -20.77
N PHE A 610 10.03 -19.13 -19.57
CA PHE A 610 8.66 -19.61 -19.36
C PHE A 610 7.61 -18.82 -20.16
N PHE A 611 7.60 -17.48 -20.08
CA PHE A 611 6.60 -16.68 -20.78
C PHE A 611 6.80 -16.70 -22.29
N GLN A 612 8.05 -16.72 -22.75
CA GLN A 612 8.38 -16.82 -24.17
C GLN A 612 7.88 -18.17 -24.75
N GLU A 613 8.09 -19.26 -24.02
CA GLU A 613 7.63 -20.59 -24.44
C GLU A 613 6.10 -20.69 -24.43
N CYS A 614 5.42 -20.17 -23.40
CA CYS A 614 3.95 -20.09 -23.37
C CYS A 614 3.40 -19.29 -24.56
N GLN A 615 4.00 -18.11 -24.84
CA GLN A 615 3.62 -17.26 -25.97
C GLN A 615 3.81 -17.98 -27.31
N ARG A 616 4.90 -18.75 -27.46
CA ARG A 616 5.19 -19.56 -28.64
C ARG A 616 4.18 -20.68 -28.82
N LYS A 617 3.88 -21.46 -27.76
CA LYS A 617 2.88 -22.55 -27.77
C LYS A 617 1.50 -22.01 -28.18
N LEU A 618 1.12 -20.84 -27.68
CA LEU A 618 -0.16 -20.18 -27.97
C LEU A 618 -0.17 -19.39 -29.29
N LYS A 619 0.98 -19.20 -29.95
CA LYS A 619 1.14 -18.34 -31.14
C LYS A 619 0.62 -16.92 -30.93
N HIS A 620 0.77 -16.40 -29.72
CA HIS A 620 0.34 -15.05 -29.37
C HIS A 620 1.29 -13.99 -29.95
N ARG A 621 0.72 -12.97 -30.61
CA ARG A 621 1.50 -11.86 -31.17
C ARG A 621 1.90 -10.81 -30.14
N LEU A 622 1.09 -10.67 -29.09
CA LEU A 622 1.30 -9.73 -27.99
C LEU A 622 1.84 -10.47 -26.76
N GLY A 623 2.58 -9.75 -25.92
CA GLY A 623 3.01 -10.25 -24.61
C GLY A 623 1.83 -10.47 -23.65
N LEU A 624 2.06 -11.25 -22.59
CA LEU A 624 1.03 -11.58 -21.60
C LEU A 624 0.44 -10.32 -20.93
N ASP A 625 1.23 -9.28 -20.71
CA ASP A 625 0.77 -8.00 -20.15
C ASP A 625 -0.41 -7.38 -20.90
N SER A 626 -0.41 -7.49 -22.24
CA SER A 626 -1.49 -7.01 -23.08
C SER A 626 -2.81 -7.74 -22.79
N TYR A 627 -2.72 -9.02 -22.43
CA TYR A 627 -3.88 -9.81 -22.03
C TYR A 627 -4.28 -9.58 -20.57
N LEU A 628 -3.32 -9.33 -19.67
CA LEU A 628 -3.59 -8.93 -18.28
C LEU A 628 -4.27 -7.55 -18.19
N LEU A 629 -4.22 -6.72 -19.22
CA LEU A 629 -4.99 -5.47 -19.28
C LEU A 629 -6.45 -5.66 -19.71
N LYS A 630 -6.82 -6.81 -20.28
CA LYS A 630 -8.15 -7.03 -20.85
C LYS A 630 -9.29 -6.82 -19.86
N PRO A 631 -9.23 -7.26 -18.58
CA PRO A 631 -10.32 -6.98 -17.64
C PRO A 631 -10.52 -5.48 -17.38
N VAL A 632 -9.44 -4.72 -17.20
CA VAL A 632 -9.49 -3.25 -17.03
C VAL A 632 -10.08 -2.58 -18.27
N GLN A 633 -9.71 -3.06 -19.46
CA GLN A 633 -10.28 -2.57 -20.71
C GLN A 633 -11.76 -2.94 -20.87
N ARG A 634 -12.17 -4.18 -20.52
CA ARG A 634 -13.54 -4.62 -20.71
C ARG A 634 -14.52 -3.85 -19.85
N ILE A 635 -14.21 -3.69 -18.56
CA ILE A 635 -15.10 -3.01 -17.62
C ILE A 635 -15.33 -1.54 -18.01
N THR A 636 -14.32 -0.88 -18.59
CA THR A 636 -14.40 0.51 -19.08
C THR A 636 -15.13 0.66 -20.42
N LYS A 637 -15.29 -0.43 -21.18
CA LYS A 637 -16.00 -0.45 -22.46
C LYS A 637 -17.51 -0.59 -22.32
N TYR A 638 -18.00 -1.27 -21.28
CA TYR A 638 -19.45 -1.47 -21.11
C TYR A 638 -20.24 -0.15 -21.07
N GLN A 639 -19.77 0.87 -20.34
CA GLN A 639 -20.44 2.18 -20.33
C GLN A 639 -20.46 2.86 -21.71
N LEU A 640 -19.42 2.67 -22.54
CA LEU A 640 -19.41 3.22 -23.90
C LEU A 640 -20.45 2.53 -24.79
N LEU A 641 -20.50 1.19 -24.72
CA LEU A 641 -21.46 0.38 -25.48
C LEU A 641 -22.90 0.66 -25.05
N LEU A 642 -23.17 0.74 -23.75
CA LEU A 642 -24.49 1.07 -23.22
C LEU A 642 -24.92 2.50 -23.59
N LYS A 643 -23.98 3.47 -23.55
CA LYS A 643 -24.24 4.85 -23.96
C LYS A 643 -24.55 4.96 -25.45
N GLU A 644 -23.80 4.25 -26.29
CA GLU A 644 -24.05 4.22 -27.73
C GLU A 644 -25.37 3.52 -28.06
N LEU A 645 -25.70 2.45 -27.34
CA LEU A 645 -26.99 1.77 -27.49
C LEU A 645 -28.18 2.65 -27.04
N LEU A 646 -28.02 3.40 -25.94
CA LEU A 646 -29.02 4.33 -25.41
C LEU A 646 -29.28 5.48 -26.37
N LYS A 647 -28.23 5.97 -27.05
CA LYS A 647 -28.34 7.01 -28.08
C LYS A 647 -29.31 6.60 -29.20
N TYR A 648 -29.37 5.32 -29.54
CA TYR A 648 -30.26 4.75 -30.55
C TYR A 648 -31.56 4.15 -29.99
N SER A 649 -31.82 4.22 -28.69
CA SER A 649 -32.98 3.59 -28.03
C SER A 649 -33.87 4.56 -27.24
N LYS A 650 -33.75 5.88 -27.46
CA LYS A 650 -34.36 6.92 -26.58
C LYS A 650 -35.87 6.78 -26.39
N ASP A 651 -36.60 6.33 -27.41
CA ASP A 651 -38.07 6.21 -27.41
C ASP A 651 -38.55 4.74 -27.44
N CYS A 652 -37.66 3.78 -27.15
CA CYS A 652 -37.97 2.34 -27.16
C CYS A 652 -38.30 1.80 -25.76
N GLU A 653 -39.05 0.70 -25.72
CA GLU A 653 -39.19 -0.12 -24.52
C GLU A 653 -37.79 -0.57 -24.03
N GLY A 654 -37.53 -0.50 -22.71
CA GLY A 654 -36.22 -0.79 -22.12
C GLY A 654 -35.24 0.39 -22.03
N SER A 655 -35.56 1.57 -22.60
CA SER A 655 -34.70 2.76 -22.55
C SER A 655 -34.36 3.23 -21.13
N ALA A 656 -35.33 3.16 -20.21
CA ALA A 656 -35.14 3.52 -18.81
C ALA A 656 -34.16 2.57 -18.11
N GLN A 657 -34.34 1.25 -18.27
CA GLN A 657 -33.46 0.22 -17.74
C GLN A 657 -32.06 0.30 -18.34
N LEU A 658 -31.95 0.65 -19.63
CA LEU A 658 -30.67 0.84 -20.29
C LEU A 658 -29.91 2.05 -19.74
N LYS A 659 -30.61 3.14 -19.45
CA LYS A 659 -30.04 4.30 -18.76
C LYS A 659 -29.60 3.96 -17.34
N GLU A 660 -30.43 3.25 -16.59
CA GLU A 660 -30.09 2.80 -15.23
C GLU A 660 -28.87 1.87 -15.22
N ALA A 661 -28.77 0.96 -16.20
CA ALA A 661 -27.60 0.11 -16.40
C ALA A 661 -26.34 0.91 -16.71
N LEU A 662 -26.44 1.94 -17.56
CA LEU A 662 -25.32 2.85 -17.85
C LEU A 662 -24.85 3.57 -16.57
N ASP A 663 -25.79 4.13 -15.80
CA ASP A 663 -25.50 4.82 -14.55
C ASP A 663 -24.85 3.84 -13.53
N ALA A 664 -25.36 2.62 -13.42
CA ALA A 664 -24.78 1.59 -12.55
C ALA A 664 -23.34 1.20 -12.94
N MET A 665 -23.04 1.10 -14.24
CA MET A 665 -21.67 0.81 -14.71
C MET A 665 -20.72 2.00 -14.49
N LEU A 666 -21.20 3.24 -14.66
CA LEU A 666 -20.43 4.44 -14.34
C LEU A 666 -20.12 4.53 -12.83
N ASP A 667 -21.10 4.22 -11.98
CA ASP A 667 -20.94 4.15 -10.53
C ASP A 667 -19.93 3.07 -10.13
N LEU A 668 -19.96 1.90 -10.76
CA LEU A 668 -18.98 0.85 -10.54
C LEU A 668 -17.57 1.32 -10.91
N LEU A 669 -17.37 1.90 -12.11
CA LEU A 669 -16.06 2.39 -12.54
C LEU A 669 -15.51 3.45 -11.59
N LYS A 670 -16.40 4.36 -11.15
CA LYS A 670 -16.06 5.36 -10.13
C LYS A 670 -15.65 4.68 -8.82
N SER A 671 -16.43 3.72 -8.33
CA SER A 671 -16.14 2.97 -7.09
C SER A 671 -14.82 2.20 -7.17
N VAL A 672 -14.53 1.53 -8.29
CA VAL A 672 -13.25 0.85 -8.53
C VAL A 672 -12.10 1.85 -8.51
N ASN A 673 -12.23 2.97 -9.23
CA ASN A 673 -11.21 4.02 -9.24
C ASN A 673 -10.97 4.63 -7.85
N ASP A 674 -12.03 4.91 -7.11
CA ASP A 674 -11.95 5.46 -5.75
C ASP A 674 -11.27 4.46 -4.80
N SER A 675 -11.59 3.17 -4.94
CA SER A 675 -10.94 2.11 -4.19
C SER A 675 -9.44 1.99 -4.47
N MET A 676 -9.01 2.23 -5.73
CA MET A 676 -7.57 2.32 -6.06
C MET A 676 -6.86 3.43 -5.27
N HIS A 677 -7.50 4.58 -5.11
CA HIS A 677 -6.92 5.65 -4.31
C HIS A 677 -6.98 5.36 -2.80
N GLN A 678 -7.99 4.63 -2.32
CA GLN A 678 -8.11 4.22 -0.93
C GLN A 678 -6.95 3.32 -0.48
N ILE A 679 -6.62 2.30 -1.27
CA ILE A 679 -5.53 1.36 -0.94
C ILE A 679 -4.14 2.03 -0.98
N ALA A 680 -4.04 3.19 -1.62
CA ALA A 680 -2.82 3.99 -1.67
C ALA A 680 -2.63 4.91 -0.45
N ILE A 681 -3.55 4.89 0.53
CA ILE A 681 -3.43 5.67 1.76
C ILE A 681 -2.57 4.92 2.78
N ASN A 682 -1.42 5.50 3.10
CA ASN A 682 -0.43 4.99 4.05
C ASN A 682 -0.47 5.79 5.36
N GLY A 683 -0.29 5.10 6.49
CA GLY A 683 -0.15 5.72 7.82
C GLY A 683 -1.46 6.07 8.54
N TYR A 684 -2.61 5.60 8.05
CA TYR A 684 -3.87 5.66 8.79
C TYR A 684 -3.92 4.53 9.83
N ILE A 685 -4.21 4.86 11.09
CA ILE A 685 -4.33 3.89 12.19
C ILE A 685 -5.82 3.59 12.37
N GLY A 686 -6.26 2.43 11.87
CA GLY A 686 -7.65 1.99 11.88
C GLY A 686 -8.06 1.37 10.54
N ASN A 687 -9.33 0.94 10.42
CA ASN A 687 -9.86 0.38 9.19
C ASN A 687 -10.64 1.44 8.41
N LEU A 688 -10.14 1.83 7.23
CA LEU A 688 -10.80 2.82 6.37
C LEU A 688 -12.23 2.42 5.96
N ASN A 689 -12.54 1.12 5.92
CA ASN A 689 -13.88 0.64 5.58
C ASN A 689 -14.92 1.00 6.66
N GLU A 690 -14.51 1.27 7.90
CA GLU A 690 -15.42 1.68 8.99
C GLU A 690 -15.97 3.10 8.78
N LEU A 691 -15.27 3.92 7.98
CA LEU A 691 -15.66 5.28 7.61
C LEU A 691 -16.88 5.32 6.66
N GLY A 692 -17.31 4.17 6.14
CA GLY A 692 -18.41 4.03 5.18
C GLY A 692 -17.94 4.09 3.73
N LYS A 693 -18.87 4.25 2.79
CA LYS A 693 -18.55 4.33 1.36
C LYS A 693 -17.73 5.60 1.06
N MET A 694 -16.68 5.48 0.23
CA MET A 694 -16.00 6.66 -0.31
C MET A 694 -16.90 7.33 -1.35
N ILE A 695 -17.25 8.59 -1.09
CA ILE A 695 -18.14 9.39 -1.93
C ILE A 695 -17.35 10.12 -3.01
N MET A 696 -16.22 10.74 -2.66
CA MET A 696 -15.37 11.47 -3.60
C MET A 696 -13.93 11.54 -3.11
N GLN A 697 -13.00 11.79 -4.03
CA GLN A 697 -11.61 12.14 -3.73
C GLN A 697 -11.07 13.19 -4.70
N GLY A 698 -10.05 13.93 -4.30
CA GLY A 698 -9.45 14.95 -5.15
C GLY A 698 -8.29 15.71 -4.50
N GLY A 699 -7.45 16.32 -5.34
CA GLY A 699 -6.35 17.18 -4.93
C GLY A 699 -6.76 18.65 -4.79
N PHE A 700 -6.33 19.29 -3.71
CA PHE A 700 -6.71 20.65 -3.34
C PHE A 700 -5.53 21.44 -2.76
N SER A 701 -5.56 22.76 -2.99
CA SER A 701 -4.78 23.73 -2.23
C SER A 701 -5.55 24.11 -0.96
N VAL A 702 -4.97 23.91 0.21
CA VAL A 702 -5.62 24.09 1.51
C VAL A 702 -4.85 25.11 2.36
N TRP A 703 -5.58 26.09 2.92
CA TRP A 703 -5.06 27.04 3.92
C TRP A 703 -5.79 26.83 5.25
N ILE A 704 -5.12 27.11 6.37
CA ILE A 704 -5.75 27.11 7.70
C ILE A 704 -6.34 28.51 7.95
N GLY A 705 -7.65 28.60 8.12
CA GLY A 705 -8.40 29.80 8.52
C GLY A 705 -8.46 29.97 10.04
N HIS A 706 -8.50 31.22 10.51
CA HIS A 706 -8.55 31.56 11.93
C HIS A 706 -9.91 32.14 12.36
N LYS A 707 -10.31 31.84 13.60
CA LYS A 707 -11.38 32.57 14.31
C LYS A 707 -10.92 34.02 14.53
N LYS A 708 -11.82 34.99 14.33
CA LYS A 708 -11.63 36.39 14.76
C LYS A 708 -11.66 36.46 16.30
N GLY A 709 -10.60 36.00 16.95
CA GLY A 709 -10.32 36.23 18.37
C GLY A 709 -9.39 37.44 18.54
N ALA A 710 -9.45 38.09 19.70
CA ALA A 710 -8.79 39.36 20.02
C ALA A 710 -7.24 39.33 20.12
N THR A 711 -6.55 38.51 19.31
CA THR A 711 -5.09 38.44 19.28
C THR A 711 -4.59 38.75 17.88
N LYS A 712 -4.44 40.04 17.57
CA LYS A 712 -3.84 40.55 16.33
C LYS A 712 -2.32 40.33 16.35
N MET A 713 -1.85 39.10 16.22
CA MET A 713 -0.43 38.78 15.95
C MET A 713 -0.27 37.30 15.57
N LYS A 714 -0.79 36.89 14.41
CA LYS A 714 -0.57 35.54 13.82
C LYS A 714 -0.53 35.55 12.27
N ASP A 715 -0.15 36.68 11.66
CA ASP A 715 -0.35 36.95 10.21
C ASP A 715 0.92 37.02 9.34
N LEU A 716 2.04 36.38 9.71
CA LEU A 716 3.27 36.47 8.88
C LEU A 716 3.78 35.14 8.28
N ALA A 717 3.24 33.97 8.66
CA ALA A 717 3.84 32.67 8.28
C ALA A 717 3.02 31.77 7.33
N ARG A 718 1.85 32.18 6.79
CA ARG A 718 0.93 31.21 6.13
C ARG A 718 0.31 31.66 4.79
N PHE A 719 1.10 32.26 3.91
CA PHE A 719 0.62 32.58 2.55
C PHE A 719 0.73 31.42 1.54
N LYS A 720 1.56 30.39 1.79
CA LYS A 720 1.71 29.25 0.87
C LYS A 720 0.65 28.18 1.16
N PRO A 721 -0.24 27.84 0.20
CA PRO A 721 -1.20 26.74 0.38
C PRO A 721 -0.49 25.40 0.57
N MET A 722 -1.04 24.58 1.45
CA MET A 722 -0.68 23.17 1.54
C MET A 722 -1.33 22.40 0.39
N GLN A 723 -0.60 21.51 -0.26
CA GLN A 723 -1.22 20.53 -1.16
C GLN A 723 -1.76 19.37 -0.32
N ARG A 724 -3.05 19.09 -0.46
CA ARG A 724 -3.74 17.99 0.21
C ARG A 724 -4.62 17.22 -0.76
N HIS A 725 -4.60 15.90 -0.64
CA HIS A 725 -5.55 15.02 -1.28
C HIS A 725 -6.62 14.67 -0.26
N LEU A 726 -7.87 15.04 -0.53
CA LEU A 726 -8.99 14.82 0.38
C LEU A 726 -9.76 13.58 -0.08
N PHE A 727 -10.23 12.80 0.89
CA PHE A 727 -11.09 11.65 0.69
C PHE A 727 -12.35 11.86 1.52
N LEU A 728 -13.49 12.02 0.86
CA LEU A 728 -14.80 12.20 1.48
C LEU A 728 -15.46 10.83 1.61
N TYR A 729 -15.67 10.39 2.85
CA TYR A 729 -16.45 9.21 3.21
C TYR A 729 -17.79 9.62 3.81
N GLU A 730 -18.74 8.67 3.90
CA GLU A 730 -20.04 8.89 4.53
C GLU A 730 -19.94 9.37 5.99
N LYS A 731 -18.91 8.93 6.74
CA LYS A 731 -18.74 9.28 8.16
C LYS A 731 -17.55 10.18 8.45
N ALA A 732 -16.66 10.44 7.49
CA ALA A 732 -15.48 11.27 7.73
C ALA A 732 -14.89 11.92 6.47
N ILE A 733 -14.12 12.98 6.65
CA ILE A 733 -13.20 13.54 5.66
C ILE A 733 -11.77 13.21 6.07
N VAL A 734 -11.05 12.48 5.22
CA VAL A 734 -9.64 12.14 5.44
C VAL A 734 -8.76 13.04 4.58
N PHE A 735 -7.78 13.67 5.22
CA PHE A 735 -6.81 14.56 4.61
C PHE A 735 -5.47 13.84 4.49
N CYS A 736 -4.95 13.76 3.28
CA CYS A 736 -3.67 13.15 2.98
C CYS A 736 -2.74 14.11 2.25
N LYS A 737 -1.43 13.84 2.30
CA LYS A 737 -0.40 14.48 1.46
C LYS A 737 -0.01 13.48 0.37
N ARG A 738 -0.11 13.85 -0.90
CA ARG A 738 0.36 13.00 -2.01
C ARG A 738 1.88 12.92 -1.96
N ARG A 739 2.44 11.70 -2.01
CA ARG A 739 3.87 11.45 -2.19
C ARG A 739 4.22 11.51 -3.67
N VAL A 740 5.38 12.06 -3.99
CA VAL A 740 6.01 11.99 -5.31
C VAL A 740 7.34 11.31 -5.05
N GLU A 741 7.42 10.00 -5.27
CA GLU A 741 8.67 9.24 -5.17
C GLU A 741 9.48 9.46 -6.46
N SER A 742 10.81 9.55 -6.39
CA SER A 742 11.66 9.93 -7.54
C SER A 742 12.24 8.74 -8.34
N GLY A 743 11.74 7.51 -8.12
CA GLY A 743 12.27 6.28 -8.77
C GLY A 743 11.70 5.97 -10.16
N GLU A 744 12.42 5.17 -10.98
CA GLU A 744 11.92 4.65 -12.27
C GLU A 744 10.65 3.80 -12.08
N GLY A 745 9.49 4.36 -12.46
CA GLY A 745 8.18 3.70 -12.38
C GLY A 745 7.24 4.20 -11.26
N SER A 746 7.72 5.10 -10.40
CA SER A 746 6.98 5.76 -9.31
C SER A 746 5.79 6.60 -9.77
N ASP A 747 5.83 7.13 -10.99
CA ASP A 747 4.83 8.07 -11.49
C ASP A 747 3.51 7.40 -11.92
N ARG A 748 3.46 6.06 -12.00
CA ARG A 748 2.27 5.34 -12.51
C ARG A 748 1.16 5.16 -11.47
N TYR A 749 1.48 5.12 -10.18
CA TYR A 749 0.50 4.86 -9.12
C TYR A 749 0.63 5.87 -7.99
N PRO A 750 -0.44 6.60 -7.62
CA PRO A 750 -0.35 7.60 -6.57
C PRO A 750 -0.17 6.94 -5.20
N SER A 751 0.60 7.59 -4.31
CA SER A 751 0.77 7.21 -2.90
C SER A 751 0.36 8.40 -2.02
N TYR A 752 -0.35 8.14 -0.92
CA TYR A 752 -0.92 9.17 -0.06
C TYR A 752 -0.51 8.96 1.40
N SER A 753 0.10 9.95 2.03
CA SER A 753 0.39 9.93 3.46
C SER A 753 -0.75 10.54 4.25
N PHE A 754 -1.36 9.77 5.15
CA PHE A 754 -2.38 10.26 6.08
C PHE A 754 -1.89 11.47 6.90
N LYS A 755 -2.79 12.44 7.13
CA LYS A 755 -2.54 13.63 7.97
C LYS A 755 -3.63 13.86 9.01
N HIS A 756 -4.89 13.97 8.60
CA HIS A 756 -6.02 14.20 9.52
C HIS A 756 -7.26 13.41 9.10
N CYS A 757 -8.13 13.11 10.06
CA CYS A 757 -9.46 12.53 9.84
C CYS A 757 -10.47 13.33 10.65
N TRP A 758 -11.45 13.94 9.99
CA TRP A 758 -12.54 14.67 10.64
C TRP A 758 -13.83 13.90 10.50
N LYS A 759 -14.49 13.59 11.62
CA LYS A 759 -15.80 12.93 11.62
C LYS A 759 -16.87 13.89 11.12
N MET A 760 -17.76 13.41 10.25
CA MET A 760 -18.79 14.24 9.63
C MET A 760 -19.75 14.88 10.64
N ASP A 761 -19.91 14.27 11.82
CA ASP A 761 -20.81 14.74 12.89
C ASP A 761 -20.48 16.15 13.41
N GLU A 762 -19.21 16.58 13.27
CA GLU A 762 -18.71 17.88 13.74
C GLU A 762 -18.22 18.78 12.59
N VAL A 763 -18.40 18.33 11.34
CA VAL A 763 -17.99 19.07 10.14
C VAL A 763 -19.09 20.03 9.70
N GLY A 764 -18.69 21.24 9.33
CA GLY A 764 -19.53 22.18 8.61
C GLY A 764 -18.80 22.82 7.44
N ILE A 765 -19.56 23.55 6.61
CA ILE A 765 -19.04 24.18 5.38
C ILE A 765 -19.46 25.64 5.25
N THR A 766 -18.62 26.43 4.57
CA THR A 766 -18.96 27.79 4.09
C THR A 766 -18.73 27.83 2.58
N GLU A 767 -19.78 28.09 1.79
CA GLU A 767 -19.68 28.05 0.31
C GLU A 767 -18.90 29.24 -0.28
N PHE A 768 -19.04 30.42 0.32
CA PHE A 768 -18.49 31.65 -0.23
C PHE A 768 -17.24 32.09 0.54
N VAL A 769 -16.11 32.17 -0.17
CA VAL A 769 -14.86 32.75 0.31
C VAL A 769 -14.51 33.94 -0.57
N LYS A 770 -14.26 35.09 0.04
CA LYS A 770 -13.97 36.33 -0.69
C LYS A 770 -12.68 36.20 -1.50
N GLY A 771 -12.72 36.56 -2.78
CA GLY A 771 -11.55 36.72 -3.65
C GLY A 771 -11.26 35.57 -4.62
N ASP A 772 -11.83 34.38 -4.44
CA ASP A 772 -11.73 33.29 -5.43
C ASP A 772 -12.99 32.40 -5.39
N ASN A 773 -13.73 32.37 -6.50
CA ASN A 773 -14.99 31.62 -6.60
C ASN A 773 -14.80 30.10 -6.54
N ARG A 774 -13.56 29.60 -6.69
CA ARG A 774 -13.19 28.18 -6.53
C ARG A 774 -12.89 27.78 -5.08
N LYS A 775 -12.87 28.75 -4.15
CA LYS A 775 -12.63 28.50 -2.73
C LYS A 775 -13.92 28.26 -1.96
N PHE A 776 -13.87 27.35 -1.00
CA PHE A 776 -14.89 27.12 0.02
C PHE A 776 -14.20 26.80 1.35
N GLU A 777 -14.92 26.85 2.47
CA GLU A 777 -14.38 26.48 3.78
C GLU A 777 -14.99 25.17 4.23
N ILE A 778 -14.16 24.31 4.82
CA ILE A 778 -14.58 23.18 5.64
C ILE A 778 -14.11 23.50 7.06
N TRP A 779 -15.00 23.46 8.04
CA TRP A 779 -14.67 23.76 9.42
C TRP A 779 -15.12 22.62 10.34
N TYR A 780 -14.45 22.49 11.48
CA TYR A 780 -14.67 21.43 12.46
C TYR A 780 -14.92 22.05 13.84
N GLY A 781 -15.75 21.41 14.68
CA GLY A 781 -15.98 21.80 16.07
C GLY A 781 -16.41 23.28 16.24
N GLU A 782 -17.54 23.68 15.64
CA GLU A 782 -18.04 25.07 15.72
C GLU A 782 -17.01 26.15 15.29
N LYS A 783 -16.23 25.86 14.24
CA LYS A 783 -15.15 26.70 13.71
C LYS A 783 -13.96 26.88 14.65
N GLU A 784 -13.63 25.86 15.44
CA GLU A 784 -12.33 25.76 16.11
C GLU A 784 -11.20 25.60 15.10
N GLU A 785 -11.39 24.71 14.13
CA GLU A 785 -10.51 24.54 12.98
C GLU A 785 -11.24 24.91 11.69
N VAL A 786 -10.60 25.68 10.81
CA VAL A 786 -11.16 26.08 9.51
C VAL A 786 -10.13 25.79 8.43
N TYR A 787 -10.49 25.03 7.41
CA TYR A 787 -9.69 24.82 6.22
C TYR A 787 -10.34 25.53 5.04
N ILE A 788 -9.64 26.50 4.45
CA ILE A 788 -10.01 27.13 3.19
C ILE A 788 -9.50 26.22 2.08
N VAL A 789 -10.39 25.61 1.32
CA VAL A 789 -10.09 24.65 0.27
C VAL A 789 -10.32 25.30 -1.08
N GLN A 790 -9.29 25.35 -1.94
CA GLN A 790 -9.41 25.78 -3.33
C GLN A 790 -9.48 24.55 -4.25
N ALA A 791 -10.61 24.41 -4.93
CA ALA A 791 -10.79 23.41 -5.97
C ALA A 791 -10.06 23.79 -7.27
N PRO A 792 -9.71 22.81 -8.13
CA PRO A 792 -9.13 23.07 -9.44
C PRO A 792 -10.00 23.98 -10.32
N ASN A 793 -11.32 23.78 -10.27
CA ASN A 793 -12.32 24.55 -11.00
C ASN A 793 -13.63 24.66 -10.19
N VAL A 794 -14.57 25.48 -10.67
CA VAL A 794 -15.84 25.75 -9.99
C VAL A 794 -16.74 24.51 -9.95
N ASP A 795 -16.74 23.68 -11.00
CA ASP A 795 -17.57 22.48 -11.08
C ASP A 795 -17.19 21.46 -10.00
N VAL A 796 -15.88 21.26 -9.78
CA VAL A 796 -15.36 20.41 -8.70
C VAL A 796 -15.78 20.96 -7.35
N LYS A 797 -15.65 22.28 -7.10
CA LYS A 797 -16.14 22.90 -5.86
C LYS A 797 -17.63 22.62 -5.65
N MET A 798 -18.46 22.85 -6.67
CA MET A 798 -19.91 22.68 -6.56
C MET A 798 -20.30 21.23 -6.29
N THR A 799 -19.60 20.29 -6.93
CA THR A 799 -19.81 18.85 -6.72
C THR A 799 -19.45 18.46 -5.28
N TRP A 800 -18.30 18.93 -4.77
CA TRP A 800 -17.89 18.68 -3.38
C TRP A 800 -18.86 19.26 -2.36
N LEU A 801 -19.30 20.52 -2.55
CA LEU A 801 -20.29 21.14 -1.68
C LEU A 801 -21.63 20.40 -1.69
N LYS A 802 -22.07 19.92 -2.85
CA LYS A 802 -23.30 19.13 -2.98
C LYS A 802 -23.19 17.82 -2.19
N GLU A 803 -22.10 17.07 -2.35
CA GLU A 803 -21.95 15.79 -1.67
C GLU A 803 -21.77 15.94 -0.15
N ILE A 804 -21.02 16.94 0.30
CA ILE A 804 -20.91 17.25 1.74
C ILE A 804 -22.29 17.61 2.31
N ARG A 805 -23.09 18.43 1.60
CA ARG A 805 -24.47 18.75 2.03
C ARG A 805 -25.35 17.51 2.09
N ASN A 806 -25.28 16.63 1.10
CA ASN A 806 -26.06 15.39 1.08
C ASN A 806 -25.76 14.53 2.31
N ILE A 807 -24.50 14.42 2.70
CA ILE A 807 -24.09 13.66 3.90
C ILE A 807 -24.62 14.36 5.17
N LEU A 808 -24.42 15.66 5.32
CA LEU A 808 -24.88 16.42 6.49
C LEU A 808 -26.42 16.37 6.64
N LEU A 809 -27.16 16.44 5.53
CA LEU A 809 -28.63 16.30 5.52
C LEU A 809 -29.06 14.90 5.98
N LYS A 810 -28.44 13.83 5.43
CA LYS A 810 -28.71 12.46 5.87
C LYS A 810 -28.42 12.24 7.36
N GLN A 811 -27.37 12.86 7.89
CA GLN A 811 -27.06 12.80 9.32
C GLN A 811 -28.09 13.54 10.19
N GLN A 812 -28.62 14.67 9.71
CA GLN A 812 -29.72 15.38 10.38
C GLN A 812 -31.02 14.56 10.37
N GLU A 813 -31.34 13.89 9.27
CA GLU A 813 -32.49 12.98 9.18
C GLU A 813 -32.33 11.79 10.16
N LEU A 814 -31.15 11.17 10.20
CA LEU A 814 -30.89 10.05 11.12
C LEU A 814 -30.95 10.47 12.59
N SER A 815 -30.45 11.66 12.93
CA SER A 815 -30.49 12.19 14.31
C SER A 815 -31.91 12.59 14.72
N THR A 816 -32.72 13.14 13.82
CA THR A 816 -34.14 13.42 14.10
C THR A 816 -34.95 12.15 14.27
N VAL A 817 -34.70 11.10 13.47
CA VAL A 817 -35.32 9.78 13.65
C VAL A 817 -34.90 9.13 14.98
N LYS A 818 -33.61 9.21 15.37
CA LYS A 818 -33.14 8.72 16.68
C LYS A 818 -33.80 9.46 17.85
N LYS A 819 -33.93 10.79 17.75
CA LYS A 819 -34.62 11.61 18.76
C LYS A 819 -36.10 11.27 18.86
N ARG A 820 -36.79 11.05 17.72
CA ARG A 820 -38.18 10.58 17.70
C ARG A 820 -38.32 9.21 18.34
N LYS A 821 -37.47 8.24 17.99
CA LYS A 821 -37.48 6.90 18.63
C LYS A 821 -37.20 6.96 20.14
N GLN A 822 -36.30 7.84 20.60
CA GLN A 822 -36.08 8.05 22.03
C GLN A 822 -37.27 8.73 22.72
N GLN A 823 -37.92 9.70 22.07
CA GLN A 823 -39.13 10.33 22.58
C GLN A 823 -40.32 9.36 22.61
N ASP A 824 -40.45 8.49 21.61
CA ASP A 824 -41.48 7.46 21.56
C ASP A 824 -41.26 6.41 22.66
N GLN A 825 -40.01 6.01 22.92
CA GLN A 825 -39.65 5.12 24.04
C GLN A 825 -39.89 5.76 25.42
N LEU A 826 -39.58 7.05 25.57
CA LEU A 826 -39.89 7.82 26.80
C LEU A 826 -41.40 7.98 26.98
N ALA A 827 -42.15 8.22 25.91
CA ALA A 827 -43.61 8.31 25.95
C ALA A 827 -44.29 6.96 26.24
N GLU A 828 -43.68 5.84 25.82
CA GLU A 828 -44.11 4.49 26.22
C GLU A 828 -43.82 4.21 27.69
N GLN A 829 -42.65 4.61 28.21
CA GLN A 829 -42.34 4.53 29.63
C GLN A 829 -43.26 5.40 30.49
N ASP A 830 -43.55 6.63 30.06
CA ASP A 830 -44.49 7.52 30.74
C ASP A 830 -45.93 6.97 30.70
N LYS A 831 -46.36 6.32 29.60
CA LYS A 831 -47.65 5.62 29.55
C LYS A 831 -47.71 4.41 30.49
N ILE A 832 -46.61 3.67 30.63
CA ILE A 832 -46.52 2.57 31.59
C ILE A 832 -46.55 3.11 33.03
N GLN A 833 -45.92 4.26 33.29
CA GLN A 833 -45.88 4.89 34.60
C GLN A 833 -47.22 5.56 34.99
N ILE A 834 -47.93 6.16 34.03
CA ILE A 834 -49.28 6.71 34.21
C ILE A 834 -50.31 5.58 34.40
N SER A 835 -50.18 4.45 33.70
CA SER A 835 -51.05 3.28 33.92
C SER A 835 -50.77 2.54 35.24
N LEU A 836 -49.56 2.67 35.79
CA LEU A 836 -49.25 2.24 37.16
C LEU A 836 -49.84 3.21 38.20
N GLN A 837 -49.81 4.53 37.97
CA GLN A 837 -50.40 5.52 38.89
C GLN A 837 -51.94 5.57 38.87
N GLN A 838 -52.59 5.19 37.77
CA GLN A 838 -54.06 5.06 37.71
C GLN A 838 -54.60 3.77 38.35
N ASN A 839 -53.73 2.84 38.76
CA ASN A 839 -54.11 1.62 39.47
C ASN A 839 -53.90 1.70 41.00
N ASP A 840 -53.49 2.85 41.53
CA ASP A 840 -53.32 3.12 42.96
C ASP A 840 -54.47 3.96 43.55
N GLU A 841 -55.71 3.73 43.11
CA GLU A 841 -56.89 4.00 43.95
C GLU A 841 -57.21 2.77 44.81
N ASP A 842 -56.68 2.83 46.05
CA ASP A 842 -57.28 2.34 47.29
C ASP A 842 -57.42 0.82 47.53
N PRO A 843 -56.35 0.12 47.97
CA PRO A 843 -56.45 -1.23 48.52
C PRO A 843 -56.99 -1.28 49.96
N CYS A 844 -57.43 -0.15 50.55
CA CYS A 844 -57.82 -0.07 51.96
C CYS A 844 -59.31 -0.34 52.24
N ARG A 845 -60.13 -0.69 51.25
CA ARG A 845 -61.55 -1.08 51.45
C ARG A 845 -61.89 -2.55 51.22
N ARG A 846 -60.92 -3.42 50.95
CA ARG A 846 -61.19 -4.86 50.65
C ARG A 846 -60.69 -5.86 51.71
N TRP A 847 -60.12 -5.36 52.82
CA TRP A 847 -59.61 -6.17 53.93
C TRP A 847 -60.45 -6.10 55.23
N LEU A 848 -61.63 -5.45 55.19
CA LEU A 848 -62.55 -5.31 56.33
C LEU A 848 -63.93 -5.99 56.10
N SER A 849 -64.01 -6.99 55.22
CA SER A 849 -65.26 -7.76 55.01
C SER A 849 -65.08 -9.29 55.12
N TYR A 850 -64.04 -9.76 55.81
CA TYR A 850 -63.78 -11.20 56.03
C TYR A 850 -63.51 -11.57 57.50
N PHE A 851 -63.82 -10.68 58.45
CA PHE A 851 -63.64 -10.92 59.89
C PHE A 851 -64.83 -10.47 60.75
N ASP A 852 -66.06 -10.52 60.20
CA ASP A 852 -67.28 -10.18 60.94
C ASP A 852 -68.48 -11.12 60.63
N GLU A 853 -68.21 -12.41 60.41
CA GLU A 853 -69.28 -13.42 60.25
C GLU A 853 -68.92 -14.79 60.84
N ALA A 854 -68.34 -14.79 62.04
CA ALA A 854 -68.23 -15.98 62.87
C ALA A 854 -68.37 -15.63 64.36
N THR A 855 -69.50 -15.04 64.75
CA THR A 855 -70.09 -15.12 66.10
C THR A 855 -71.46 -14.44 66.07
N MET A 856 -72.51 -15.16 65.68
CA MET A 856 -73.88 -15.02 66.22
C MET A 856 -74.80 -16.07 65.57
N SER A 857 -74.76 -17.29 66.11
CA SER A 857 -75.95 -18.15 66.17
C SER A 857 -76.53 -17.96 67.57
N ASN A 858 -77.68 -17.30 67.67
CA ASN A 858 -78.80 -17.62 68.58
C ASN A 858 -79.84 -16.51 68.58
N GLY A 859 -81.06 -16.82 68.13
CA GLY A 859 -82.21 -15.99 68.50
C GLY A 859 -83.45 -16.08 67.61
N LYS A 860 -84.12 -17.25 67.63
CA LYS A 860 -85.53 -17.50 67.25
C LYS A 860 -85.95 -17.36 65.79
#